data_AF-A0A7C5VC30-F1
#
_entry.id   AF-A0A7C5VC30-F1
#
_cell.length_a   1.000
_cell.length_b   1.000
_cell.length_c   1.000
_cell.angle_alpha   90.00
_cell.angle_beta   90.00
_cell.angle_gamma   90.00
#
_symmetry.space_group_name_H-M   'P 1'
#
loop_
_entity.id
_entity.type
_entity.pdbx_description
1 polymer ?
#
loop_
_entity_poly.entity_id
_entity_poly.type
_entity_poly.pdbx_seq_one_letter_code
_entity_poly.pdbx_strand_id
1 'polypeptide(L)'
;MRVQEVRDFSKRGDALPIPNLIDVQITAYQRFLQKDTDPAKRKNEGLEALLREVFPIESYDGNLRLEYISYELAEPRYTTDECRALRLTYGMPFRIKVRLVRKDKDEVMEDSIYLGEIPIMIGGGEFIINGAERVIVNQLHRSPGVDFLVEVQEGDRPLHGCRIIPERGSWIECSVTKKDALAVRIDQSSKIPATTFLRALDEKYSSTDSIIREFYNVETVKVGQLQPSYYAAAPIIDSQTGEVLVRAGAQIGEALSKIQACSLKSVDVVTRVSDPLILNTLAEDTADSHEQALLKIYARLRPGNPPQIDKAKTLFKEKFFDENRYRLGRVGRFRINRKFDQNVPESVMTLRSEDLVNSLKYMFKLRSGEGYVDDIDHLGNRRLRTIDELAAEELRKGFLKLKRTVQERMSLKDPNELGKIAELVNSKSISSSIDFFFGRGELSQVVDQTNPLSQLTHERRLSALGPGGLNRKRAGFEVRDVHISHYGRICPIETPEGTNIGLIASLSIYADLDEYGFLITPYRVVKDGKVNGDVKYLRADEEMKAILAPPDVVEKDGHLKKGMVLARVQGDLATVPSKEIQYVDISPRQTVSVSAALIPFLEHDDANRALMGSNMQRQAVPLLRTEPPIVATGMERAVAHNSGMVVRAERSGVVTYVDSQRILIDNADEYVLRKFVGLNERTCLNQKPIVKKGQRVKKGQVIADGAATHQGELALGRNVLVAFMTYDGYNFEDAIVISQRLVKDDVFTSIHIEEYDVEIRETKLGREEFTRDIPNVSERALANLDENGIVRIGTRVGPGDILVGKIAPKSKSELTPEEKLLHAIFGRAGEDVKNDSLEMPAGEEGVVIATQRFSRRMHMSDEQKKQLKKEIDRYEKEMNLRAIAIFKQMITEINEVTGQQMVDPNTRQKVGASENVDVLMEQIETFSPNWIKGSREAREQAENTYSRFWPRVEAVLKEKLRKMEHMKRGDELPSGVLEMVKVYVATKRQLSVGDKMAGRHGNKGVIARIVPEEDMPFLEDGTPVDILLNPLGVPSRMNVGQILETHLGWAMMVLGQQAITPVFDGATEEEIFKAIDEANAAI
;
A
#
# COMPACT_ATOMS: atom_id res chain seq x y z
N MET A 1 -35.37 12.31 5.00
CA MET A 1 -36.63 11.52 4.95
C MET A 1 -36.28 10.04 4.83
N ARG A 2 -37.15 9.08 5.15
CA ARG A 2 -36.83 7.65 4.87
C ARG A 2 -37.14 7.36 3.40
N VAL A 3 -36.10 7.17 2.60
CA VAL A 3 -36.19 6.57 1.27
C VAL A 3 -36.92 5.23 1.42
N GLN A 4 -38.02 5.04 0.69
CA GLN A 4 -38.85 3.83 0.80
C GLN A 4 -38.52 2.82 -0.30
N GLU A 5 -38.09 3.29 -1.48
CA GLU A 5 -37.78 2.48 -2.65
C GLU A 5 -36.56 3.01 -3.41
N VAL A 6 -35.83 2.09 -4.06
CA VAL A 6 -34.66 2.40 -4.89
C VAL A 6 -35.01 2.16 -6.35
N ARG A 7 -34.80 3.17 -7.20
CA ARG A 7 -35.01 3.13 -8.65
C ARG A 7 -33.66 3.10 -9.35
N ASP A 8 -33.34 1.97 -9.97
CA ASP A 8 -32.07 1.76 -10.68
C ASP A 8 -32.25 2.07 -12.18
N PHE A 9 -31.43 3.00 -12.68
CA PHE A 9 -31.44 3.43 -14.09
C PHE A 9 -30.36 2.73 -14.94
N SER A 10 -29.61 1.80 -14.36
CA SER A 10 -28.61 1.01 -15.09
C SER A 10 -29.24 0.17 -16.20
N LYS A 11 -28.60 0.14 -17.38
CA LYS A 11 -29.14 -0.55 -18.57
C LYS A 11 -28.36 -1.81 -18.89
N ARG A 12 -27.04 -1.76 -18.73
CA ARG A 12 -26.10 -2.82 -19.08
C ARG A 12 -25.69 -3.63 -17.86
N GLY A 13 -25.55 -2.96 -16.71
CA GLY A 13 -25.11 -3.55 -15.45
C GLY A 13 -23.64 -3.99 -15.48
N ASP A 14 -23.18 -4.57 -14.37
CA ASP A 14 -21.81 -5.07 -14.23
C ASP A 14 -21.76 -6.58 -14.47
N ALA A 15 -20.94 -7.04 -15.41
CA ALA A 15 -20.79 -8.48 -15.66
C ALA A 15 -20.00 -9.22 -14.55
N LEU A 16 -19.25 -8.48 -13.73
CA LEU A 16 -18.49 -8.98 -12.59
C LEU A 16 -18.79 -8.08 -11.37
N PRO A 17 -19.11 -8.64 -10.19
CA PRO A 17 -19.30 -7.82 -8.99
C PRO A 17 -18.03 -7.05 -8.65
N ILE A 18 -18.18 -5.86 -8.06
CA ILE A 18 -17.05 -5.03 -7.64
C ILE A 18 -16.13 -5.87 -6.74
N PRO A 19 -14.83 -5.99 -7.07
CA PRO A 19 -13.89 -6.78 -6.29
C PRO A 19 -13.65 -6.14 -4.92
N ASN A 20 -13.02 -6.89 -4.03
CA ASN A 20 -12.54 -6.32 -2.78
C ASN A 20 -11.50 -5.23 -3.09
N LEU A 21 -11.81 -3.98 -2.73
CA LEU A 21 -11.05 -2.80 -3.14
C LEU A 21 -9.70 -2.68 -2.41
N ILE A 22 -9.43 -3.52 -1.42
CA ILE A 22 -8.19 -3.53 -0.62
C ILE A 22 -7.36 -4.80 -0.83
N ASP A 23 -7.79 -5.68 -1.73
CA ASP A 23 -7.23 -7.03 -1.88
C ASP A 23 -5.75 -7.02 -2.28
N VAL A 24 -5.34 -6.09 -3.14
CA VAL A 24 -3.94 -5.95 -3.60
C VAL A 24 -2.97 -5.77 -2.41
N GLN A 25 -3.32 -4.95 -1.43
CA GLN A 25 -2.49 -4.70 -0.25
C GLN A 25 -2.49 -5.92 0.69
N ILE A 26 -3.68 -6.46 0.97
CA ILE A 26 -3.86 -7.59 1.88
C ILE A 26 -3.12 -8.82 1.36
N THR A 27 -3.35 -9.20 0.12
CA THR A 27 -2.76 -10.39 -0.51
C THR A 27 -1.23 -10.26 -0.59
N ALA A 28 -0.71 -9.07 -0.93
CA ALA A 28 0.73 -8.84 -0.94
C ALA A 28 1.34 -9.02 0.47
N TYR A 29 0.74 -8.43 1.51
CA TYR A 29 1.29 -8.55 2.86
C TYR A 29 1.13 -9.95 3.46
N GLN A 30 0.06 -10.67 3.12
CA GLN A 30 -0.10 -12.08 3.47
C GLN A 30 0.97 -12.95 2.79
N ARG A 31 1.27 -12.72 1.52
CA ARG A 31 2.36 -13.37 0.79
C ARG A 31 3.72 -13.09 1.43
N PHE A 32 3.93 -11.87 1.92
CA PHE A 32 5.15 -11.48 2.62
C PHE A 32 5.36 -12.27 3.94
N LEU A 33 4.32 -12.34 4.76
CA LEU A 33 4.39 -12.90 6.11
C LEU A 33 4.18 -14.40 6.21
N GLN A 34 3.39 -15.00 5.33
CA GLN A 34 2.94 -16.40 5.37
C GLN A 34 2.54 -16.90 6.79
N LYS A 35 1.88 -16.03 7.57
CA LYS A 35 1.61 -16.22 9.00
C LYS A 35 0.83 -17.50 9.28
N ASP A 36 -0.23 -17.74 8.52
CA ASP A 36 -1.17 -18.85 8.73
C ASP A 36 -0.68 -20.16 8.09
N THR A 37 0.51 -20.16 7.47
CA THR A 37 1.11 -21.34 6.85
C THR A 37 2.09 -22.00 7.80
N ASP A 38 1.92 -23.32 7.98
CA ASP A 38 2.85 -24.14 8.76
C ASP A 38 4.30 -23.96 8.29
N PRO A 39 5.29 -23.80 9.20
CA PRO A 39 6.68 -23.56 8.84
C PRO A 39 7.25 -24.53 7.79
N ALA A 40 6.84 -25.80 7.77
CA ALA A 40 7.32 -26.79 6.82
C ALA A 40 6.70 -26.66 5.42
N LYS A 41 5.55 -25.98 5.30
CA LYS A 41 4.80 -25.79 4.05
C LYS A 41 4.94 -24.38 3.45
N ARG A 42 5.72 -23.51 4.09
CA ARG A 42 5.95 -22.14 3.58
C ARG A 42 6.65 -22.18 2.23
N LYS A 43 6.15 -21.37 1.30
CA LYS A 43 6.77 -21.17 -0.02
C LYS A 43 8.02 -20.31 0.14
N ASN A 44 8.96 -20.45 -0.79
CA ASN A 44 10.18 -19.65 -0.82
C ASN A 44 9.91 -18.23 -1.35
N GLU A 45 9.11 -17.46 -0.62
CA GLU A 45 8.63 -16.11 -0.95
C GLU A 45 8.62 -15.22 0.31
N GLY A 46 8.65 -13.89 0.14
CA GLY A 46 8.58 -12.94 1.26
C GLY A 46 9.72 -13.07 2.28
N LEU A 47 9.37 -13.13 3.57
CA LEU A 47 10.35 -13.31 4.66
C LEU A 47 11.13 -14.62 4.57
N GLU A 48 10.47 -15.70 4.14
CA GLU A 48 11.09 -17.03 4.04
C GLU A 48 12.21 -17.01 2.98
N ALA A 49 11.93 -16.44 1.80
CA ALA A 49 12.93 -16.25 0.75
C ALA A 49 14.11 -15.41 1.22
N LEU A 50 13.81 -14.33 1.96
CA LEU A 50 14.84 -13.43 2.46
C LEU A 50 15.79 -14.11 3.45
N LEU A 51 15.25 -14.91 4.38
CA LEU A 51 16.04 -15.65 5.35
C LEU A 51 16.87 -16.75 4.67
N ARG A 52 16.29 -17.47 3.70
CA ARG A 52 17.00 -18.50 2.91
C ARG A 52 18.06 -17.92 1.97
N GLU A 53 17.93 -16.66 1.53
CA GLU A 53 18.97 -15.98 0.76
C GLU A 53 20.19 -15.64 1.64
N VAL A 54 19.94 -15.22 2.88
CA VAL A 54 21.00 -14.71 3.77
C VAL A 54 21.74 -15.84 4.48
N PHE A 55 21.00 -16.86 4.92
CA PHE A 55 21.50 -18.03 5.62
C PHE A 55 21.74 -19.19 4.63
N PRO A 56 22.77 -20.04 4.84
CA PRO A 56 23.63 -20.10 6.01
C PRO A 56 24.70 -18.99 6.04
N ILE A 57 25.08 -18.60 7.26
CA ILE A 57 26.18 -17.65 7.50
C ILE A 57 27.39 -18.45 7.98
N GLU A 58 28.46 -18.43 7.19
CA GLU A 58 29.71 -19.14 7.49
C GLU A 58 30.81 -18.15 7.95
N SER A 59 31.63 -18.55 8.91
CA SER A 59 32.80 -17.77 9.33
C SER A 59 33.87 -17.71 8.23
N TYR A 60 34.78 -16.72 8.30
CA TYR A 60 35.85 -16.57 7.29
C TYR A 60 36.74 -17.82 7.18
N ASP A 61 36.97 -18.51 8.30
CA ASP A 61 37.78 -19.74 8.37
C ASP A 61 36.94 -21.00 8.05
N GLY A 62 35.61 -20.87 7.94
CA GLY A 62 34.69 -21.96 7.63
C GLY A 62 34.44 -22.97 8.75
N ASN A 63 34.93 -22.72 9.98
CA ASN A 63 34.77 -23.63 11.14
C ASN A 63 33.38 -23.57 11.78
N LEU A 64 32.72 -22.40 11.71
CA LEU A 64 31.40 -22.14 12.28
C LEU A 64 30.40 -21.85 11.17
N ARG A 65 29.20 -22.44 11.28
CA ARG A 65 28.10 -22.22 10.35
C ARG A 65 26.80 -22.02 11.10
N LEU A 66 26.17 -20.87 10.90
CA LEU A 66 24.85 -20.56 11.45
C LEU A 66 23.79 -20.80 10.39
N GLU A 67 22.90 -21.75 10.67
CA GLU A 67 21.81 -22.18 9.81
C GLU A 67 20.47 -21.66 10.31
N TYR A 68 19.58 -21.37 9.38
CA TYR A 68 18.21 -20.96 9.64
C TYR A 68 17.28 -22.20 9.62
N ILE A 69 16.42 -22.35 10.63
CA ILE A 69 15.43 -23.44 10.69
C ILE A 69 14.04 -22.95 10.30
N SER A 70 13.52 -21.97 11.04
CA SER A 70 12.16 -21.43 10.86
C SER A 70 12.03 -20.06 11.52
N TYR A 71 10.98 -19.30 11.20
CA TYR A 71 10.62 -18.07 11.93
C TYR A 71 9.24 -18.17 12.56
N GLU A 72 9.05 -17.41 13.63
CA GLU A 72 7.81 -17.34 14.40
C GLU A 72 7.41 -15.87 14.58
N LEU A 73 6.12 -15.60 14.35
CA LEU A 73 5.49 -14.30 14.60
C LEU A 73 4.52 -14.48 15.77
N ALA A 74 4.93 -14.04 16.95
CA ALA A 74 4.11 -14.16 18.14
C ALA A 74 2.95 -13.15 18.14
N GLU A 75 1.94 -13.37 18.98
CA GLU A 75 0.82 -12.44 19.15
C GLU A 75 1.31 -11.06 19.64
N PRO A 76 0.66 -9.96 19.21
CA PRO A 76 1.01 -8.61 19.64
C PRO A 76 0.77 -8.44 21.13
N ARG A 77 1.67 -7.69 21.76
CA ARG A 77 1.65 -7.44 23.21
C ARG A 77 0.57 -6.45 23.64
N TYR A 78 0.29 -5.48 22.78
CA TYR A 78 -0.65 -4.38 23.02
C TYR A 78 -1.81 -4.47 22.03
N THR A 79 -2.95 -3.93 22.41
CA THR A 79 -4.09 -3.73 21.51
C THR A 79 -3.88 -2.51 20.61
N THR A 80 -4.69 -2.37 19.56
CA THR A 80 -4.59 -1.24 18.64
C THR A 80 -4.81 0.10 19.32
N ASP A 81 -5.76 0.18 20.27
CA ASP A 81 -6.06 1.43 20.98
C ASP A 81 -4.98 1.78 22.01
N GLU A 82 -4.39 0.79 22.68
CA GLU A 82 -3.22 0.98 23.54
C GLU A 82 -2.02 1.49 22.75
N CYS A 83 -1.77 0.97 21.55
CA CYS A 83 -0.68 1.45 20.70
C CYS A 83 -0.86 2.92 20.29
N ARG A 84 -2.09 3.35 19.94
CA ARG A 84 -2.43 4.76 19.67
C ARG A 84 -2.18 5.64 20.88
N ALA A 85 -2.68 5.20 22.04
CA ALA A 85 -2.56 5.92 23.29
C ALA A 85 -1.10 6.06 23.78
N LEU A 86 -0.30 5.00 23.70
CA LEU A 86 1.07 4.95 24.21
C LEU A 86 2.14 5.36 23.19
N ARG A 87 1.75 5.76 21.98
CA ARG A 87 2.67 6.06 20.86
C ARG A 87 3.58 4.88 20.50
N LEU A 88 3.04 3.66 20.56
CA LEU A 88 3.73 2.41 20.23
C LEU A 88 3.37 1.93 18.83
N THR A 89 4.20 1.03 18.30
CA THR A 89 3.92 0.32 17.05
C THR A 89 3.10 -0.93 17.35
N TYR A 90 2.03 -1.16 16.59
CA TYR A 90 1.24 -2.39 16.70
C TYR A 90 1.89 -3.48 15.85
N GLY A 91 2.71 -4.32 16.47
CA GLY A 91 3.51 -5.34 15.77
C GLY A 91 3.53 -6.71 16.46
N MET A 92 3.80 -7.74 15.66
CA MET A 92 4.07 -9.11 16.10
C MET A 92 5.56 -9.24 16.45
N PRO A 93 5.91 -9.74 17.65
CA PRO A 93 7.30 -10.08 17.96
C PRO A 93 7.85 -11.12 16.98
N PHE A 94 8.88 -10.74 16.22
CA PHE A 94 9.52 -11.57 15.20
C PHE A 94 10.73 -12.30 15.78
N ARG A 95 10.65 -13.64 15.77
CA ARG A 95 11.72 -14.52 16.23
C ARG A 95 12.17 -15.46 15.13
N ILE A 96 13.47 -15.74 15.06
CA ILE A 96 14.03 -16.77 14.19
C ILE A 96 14.61 -17.91 15.03
N LYS A 97 14.35 -19.15 14.63
CA LYS A 97 15.01 -20.34 15.16
C LYS A 97 16.23 -20.61 14.31
N VAL A 98 17.40 -20.60 14.94
CA VAL A 98 18.69 -20.80 14.28
C VAL A 98 19.47 -21.91 14.94
N ARG A 99 20.36 -22.52 14.16
CA ARG A 99 21.23 -23.61 14.57
C ARG A 99 22.68 -23.23 14.31
N LEU A 100 23.54 -23.32 15.32
CA LEU A 100 24.98 -23.17 15.15
C LEU A 100 25.62 -24.55 15.04
N VAL A 101 26.29 -24.80 13.92
CA VAL A 101 27.04 -26.03 13.63
C VAL A 101 28.52 -25.72 13.67
N ARG A 102 29.28 -26.54 14.40
CA ARG A 102 30.75 -26.48 14.47
C ARG A 102 31.32 -27.68 13.72
N LYS A 103 32.32 -27.48 12.86
CA LYS A 103 32.93 -28.61 12.13
C LYS A 103 33.68 -29.59 13.05
N ASP A 104 34.19 -29.10 14.19
CA ASP A 104 35.07 -29.87 15.08
C ASP A 104 34.34 -30.62 16.20
N LYS A 105 33.03 -30.39 16.38
CA LYS A 105 32.19 -30.99 17.43
C LYS A 105 30.79 -31.29 16.90
N ASP A 106 30.25 -32.46 17.23
CA ASP A 106 28.85 -32.84 16.96
C ASP A 106 27.81 -32.08 17.84
N GLU A 107 28.25 -31.08 18.62
CA GLU A 107 27.36 -30.26 19.44
C GLU A 107 26.59 -29.25 18.57
N VAL A 108 25.28 -29.48 18.45
CA VAL A 108 24.35 -28.60 17.76
C VAL A 108 23.66 -27.72 18.79
N MET A 109 23.91 -26.41 18.73
CA MET A 109 23.18 -25.44 19.55
C MET A 109 22.01 -24.90 18.74
N GLU A 110 20.81 -24.91 19.32
CA GLU A 110 19.63 -24.27 18.75
C GLU A 110 19.13 -23.17 19.69
N ASP A 111 18.76 -22.02 19.13
CA ASP A 111 18.27 -20.89 19.90
C ASP A 111 17.19 -20.13 19.13
N SER A 112 16.29 -19.48 19.86
CA SER A 112 15.25 -18.63 19.29
C SER A 112 15.57 -17.16 19.55
N ILE A 113 15.91 -16.44 18.49
CA ILE A 113 16.43 -15.07 18.58
C ILE A 113 15.36 -14.09 18.15
N TYR A 114 15.07 -13.12 19.02
CA TYR A 114 14.19 -12.00 18.73
C TYR A 114 14.90 -10.93 17.88
N LEU A 115 14.29 -10.54 16.77
CA LEU A 115 14.86 -9.59 15.80
C LEU A 115 14.15 -8.23 15.74
N GLY A 116 12.97 -8.10 16.35
CA GLY A 116 12.17 -6.87 16.32
C GLY A 116 10.68 -7.18 16.31
N GLU A 117 9.86 -6.15 16.10
CA GLU A 117 8.41 -6.30 15.93
C GLU A 117 8.07 -6.02 14.46
N ILE A 118 7.33 -6.92 13.82
CA ILE A 118 6.83 -6.71 12.46
C ILE A 118 5.43 -6.12 12.56
N PRO A 119 5.17 -4.91 12.03
CA PRO A 119 3.86 -4.28 12.09
C PRO A 119 2.73 -5.16 11.54
N ILE A 120 1.56 -5.07 12.15
CA ILE A 120 0.36 -5.80 11.69
C ILE A 120 -0.48 -4.85 10.84
N MET A 121 -0.93 -5.34 9.69
CA MET A 121 -1.89 -4.61 8.87
C MET A 121 -3.26 -4.63 9.58
N ILE A 122 -3.82 -3.45 9.85
CA ILE A 122 -5.17 -3.27 10.36
C ILE A 122 -6.09 -2.90 9.20
N GLY A 123 -7.33 -3.39 9.24
CA GLY A 123 -8.33 -3.07 8.21
C GLY A 123 -7.91 -3.54 6.80
N GLY A 124 -7.66 -2.58 5.90
CA GLY A 124 -7.43 -2.80 4.47
C GLY A 124 -6.07 -2.37 3.90
N GLY A 125 -5.11 -2.00 4.74
CA GLY A 125 -3.80 -1.54 4.27
C GLY A 125 -3.03 -0.67 5.25
N GLU A 126 -3.59 -0.43 6.44
CA GLU A 126 -3.05 0.51 7.41
C GLU A 126 -2.19 -0.19 8.46
N PHE A 127 -1.31 0.56 9.09
CA PHE A 127 -0.40 0.11 10.13
C PHE A 127 -0.36 1.16 11.24
N ILE A 128 -0.35 0.74 12.50
CA ILE A 128 -0.13 1.67 13.62
C ILE A 128 1.36 1.71 13.90
N ILE A 129 2.00 2.82 13.57
CA ILE A 129 3.44 3.04 13.75
C ILE A 129 3.64 4.25 14.65
N ASN A 130 4.26 4.04 15.82
CA ASN A 130 4.44 5.08 16.84
C ASN A 130 3.12 5.79 17.21
N GLY A 131 2.03 5.03 17.32
CA GLY A 131 0.68 5.52 17.61
C GLY A 131 -0.09 6.17 16.45
N ALA A 132 0.57 6.48 15.34
CA ALA A 132 -0.10 7.05 14.16
C ALA A 132 -0.46 5.97 13.15
N GLU A 133 -1.63 6.09 12.52
CA GLU A 133 -2.05 5.20 11.44
C GLU A 133 -1.38 5.60 10.12
N ARG A 134 -0.73 4.64 9.47
CA ARG A 134 0.05 4.83 8.25
C ARG A 134 -0.30 3.81 7.18
N VAL A 135 -0.13 4.20 5.92
CA VAL A 135 -0.31 3.33 4.75
C VAL A 135 0.97 3.31 3.93
N ILE A 136 1.29 2.15 3.36
CA ILE A 136 2.40 2.00 2.41
C ILE A 136 1.84 2.11 1.00
N VAL A 137 2.18 3.20 0.31
CA VAL A 137 1.72 3.47 -1.06
C VAL A 137 2.46 2.57 -2.05
N ASN A 138 1.72 1.94 -2.97
CA ASN A 138 2.31 1.09 -3.99
C ASN A 138 3.13 1.92 -4.99
N GLN A 139 4.27 1.38 -5.42
CA GLN A 139 5.20 2.11 -6.27
C GLN A 139 5.12 1.65 -7.73
N LEU A 140 4.83 2.56 -8.65
CA LEU A 140 4.93 2.30 -10.08
C LEU A 140 6.37 2.59 -10.53
N HIS A 141 7.08 1.58 -11.03
CA HIS A 141 8.46 1.72 -11.48
C HIS A 141 8.68 1.05 -12.83
N ARG A 142 9.80 1.39 -13.47
CA ARG A 142 10.23 0.73 -14.71
C ARG A 142 10.59 -0.71 -14.40
N SER A 143 10.00 -1.63 -15.15
CA SER A 143 10.26 -3.06 -14.98
C SER A 143 11.68 -3.41 -15.44
N PRO A 144 12.39 -4.32 -14.76
CA PRO A 144 13.65 -4.87 -15.24
C PRO A 144 13.48 -5.52 -16.61
N GLY A 145 14.49 -5.47 -17.48
CA GLY A 145 14.42 -6.02 -18.83
C GLY A 145 15.31 -5.27 -19.82
N VAL A 146 14.90 -5.27 -21.09
CA VAL A 146 15.56 -4.55 -22.17
C VAL A 146 14.59 -3.56 -22.80
N ASP A 147 15.04 -2.31 -22.96
CA ASP A 147 14.28 -1.24 -23.61
C ASP A 147 15.08 -0.68 -24.80
N PHE A 148 14.42 -0.50 -25.94
CA PHE A 148 15.01 0.11 -27.14
C PHE A 148 14.56 1.55 -27.32
N LEU A 149 15.50 2.44 -27.66
CA LEU A 149 15.27 3.88 -27.77
C LEU A 149 15.99 4.47 -28.97
N VAL A 150 15.45 5.59 -29.47
CA VAL A 150 16.05 6.40 -30.53
C VAL A 150 16.17 7.83 -30.01
N GLU A 151 17.41 8.31 -29.89
CA GLU A 151 17.70 9.70 -29.53
C GLU A 151 17.81 10.52 -30.82
N VAL A 152 16.90 11.49 -30.98
CA VAL A 152 16.91 12.45 -32.09
C VAL A 152 17.24 13.83 -31.50
N GLN A 153 18.40 14.38 -31.85
CA GLN A 153 18.73 15.79 -31.58
C GLN A 153 18.46 16.60 -32.86
N GLU A 154 17.98 17.84 -32.73
CA GLU A 154 17.68 18.71 -33.88
C GLU A 154 18.90 18.83 -34.80
N GLY A 155 18.75 18.38 -36.06
CA GLY A 155 19.79 18.43 -37.09
C GLY A 155 20.77 17.25 -37.13
N ASP A 156 20.69 16.31 -36.18
CA ASP A 156 21.56 15.12 -36.12
C ASP A 156 20.85 13.84 -36.62
N ARG A 157 21.64 12.85 -37.05
CA ARG A 157 21.14 11.51 -37.40
C ARG A 157 20.56 10.81 -36.16
N PRO A 158 19.49 10.00 -36.30
CA PRO A 158 18.90 9.25 -35.20
C PRO A 158 19.90 8.26 -34.60
N LEU A 159 20.21 8.42 -33.31
CA LEU A 159 21.10 7.54 -32.58
C LEU A 159 20.27 6.45 -31.90
N HIS A 160 20.50 5.22 -32.33
CA HIS A 160 19.77 4.05 -31.85
C HIS A 160 20.48 3.51 -30.60
N GLY A 161 19.73 3.02 -29.62
CA GLY A 161 20.28 2.47 -28.40
C GLY A 161 19.37 1.42 -27.77
N CYS A 162 19.95 0.65 -26.84
CA CYS A 162 19.19 -0.22 -25.95
C CYS A 162 19.74 -0.14 -24.53
N ARG A 163 18.87 -0.29 -23.54
CA ARG A 163 19.22 -0.31 -22.12
C ARG A 163 18.79 -1.64 -21.53
N ILE A 164 19.73 -2.34 -20.89
CA ILE A 164 19.45 -3.55 -20.11
C ILE A 164 19.45 -3.14 -18.64
N ILE A 165 18.27 -3.21 -18.04
CA ILE A 165 17.98 -2.78 -16.67
C ILE A 165 17.79 -4.04 -15.81
N PRO A 166 18.72 -4.36 -14.89
CA PRO A 166 18.52 -5.45 -13.96
C PRO A 166 17.57 -5.05 -12.82
N GLU A 167 16.98 -6.05 -12.16
CA GLU A 167 16.29 -5.84 -10.88
C GLU A 167 17.28 -5.34 -9.82
N ARG A 168 18.52 -5.85 -9.87
CA ARG A 168 19.61 -5.46 -8.98
C ARG A 168 20.94 -5.52 -9.71
N GLY A 169 21.76 -4.49 -9.54
CA GLY A 169 23.10 -4.43 -10.11
C GLY A 169 23.27 -3.28 -11.10
N SER A 170 24.29 -3.39 -11.93
CA SER A 170 24.69 -2.31 -12.84
C SER A 170 23.87 -2.25 -14.12
N TRP A 171 23.53 -1.04 -14.54
CA TRP A 171 22.83 -0.82 -15.81
C TRP A 171 23.81 -0.94 -16.98
N ILE A 172 23.36 -1.56 -18.07
CA ILE A 172 24.15 -1.72 -19.29
C ILE A 172 23.45 -0.96 -20.41
N GLU A 173 24.07 0.10 -20.90
CA GLU A 173 23.54 0.94 -21.97
C GLU A 173 24.36 0.71 -23.24
N CYS A 174 23.73 0.24 -24.32
CA CYS A 174 24.33 0.18 -25.64
C CYS A 174 23.82 1.36 -26.47
N SER A 175 24.73 2.10 -27.10
CA SER A 175 24.39 3.26 -27.93
C SER A 175 25.21 3.29 -29.20
N VAL A 176 24.60 3.69 -30.31
CA VAL A 176 25.32 4.05 -31.53
C VAL A 176 25.94 5.42 -31.35
N THR A 177 27.23 5.53 -31.67
CA THR A 177 27.96 6.81 -31.64
C THR A 177 27.79 7.56 -32.96
N LYS A 178 28.15 8.85 -32.98
CA LYS A 178 28.14 9.66 -34.22
C LYS A 178 29.05 9.12 -35.33
N LYS A 179 29.97 8.19 -35.01
CA LYS A 179 30.86 7.52 -35.95
C LYS A 179 30.29 6.20 -36.50
N ASP A 180 29.01 5.91 -36.27
CA ASP A 180 28.38 4.63 -36.62
C ASP A 180 29.14 3.42 -36.04
N ALA A 181 29.54 3.52 -34.77
CA ALA A 181 30.11 2.43 -33.97
C ALA A 181 29.29 2.20 -32.69
N LEU A 182 29.22 0.95 -32.22
CA LEU A 182 28.53 0.54 -31.00
C LEU A 182 29.41 0.73 -29.78
N ALA A 183 28.87 1.48 -28.82
CA ALA A 183 29.48 1.65 -27.52
C ALA A 183 28.57 1.13 -26.41
N VAL A 184 29.15 0.39 -25.48
CA VAL A 184 28.56 0.01 -24.20
C VAL A 184 29.01 0.98 -23.12
N ARG A 185 28.10 1.34 -22.22
CA ARG A 185 28.36 2.04 -20.97
C ARG A 185 27.80 1.20 -19.83
N ILE A 186 28.60 1.06 -18.77
CA ILE A 186 28.20 0.36 -17.55
C ILE A 186 27.97 1.42 -16.46
N ASP A 187 26.75 1.59 -15.98
CA ASP A 187 26.36 2.69 -15.07
C ASP A 187 26.81 4.07 -15.61
N GLN A 188 27.59 4.83 -14.83
CA GLN A 188 28.12 6.15 -15.20
C GLN A 188 29.57 6.10 -15.71
N SER A 189 30.06 4.93 -16.12
CA SER A 189 31.42 4.77 -16.63
C SER A 189 31.60 5.36 -18.05
N SER A 190 32.87 5.45 -18.50
CA SER A 190 33.18 5.85 -19.87
C SER A 190 32.72 4.79 -20.88
N LYS A 191 32.29 5.25 -22.07
CA LYS A 191 31.93 4.39 -23.18
C LYS A 191 33.09 3.47 -23.58
N ILE A 192 32.80 2.18 -23.78
CA ILE A 192 33.72 1.15 -24.29
C ILE A 192 33.11 0.52 -25.55
N PRO A 193 33.91 0.00 -26.50
CA PRO A 193 33.36 -0.72 -27.64
C PRO A 193 32.50 -1.91 -27.19
N ALA A 194 31.33 -2.09 -27.82
CA ALA A 194 30.41 -3.16 -27.42
C ALA A 194 31.00 -4.56 -27.59
N THR A 195 31.88 -4.73 -28.58
CA THR A 195 32.61 -5.98 -28.83
C THR A 195 33.60 -6.30 -27.70
N THR A 196 34.24 -5.29 -27.09
CA THR A 196 35.09 -5.50 -25.90
C THR A 196 34.27 -6.06 -24.74
N PHE A 197 33.04 -5.57 -24.54
CA PHE A 197 32.16 -6.09 -23.48
C PHE A 197 31.68 -7.51 -23.80
N LEU A 198 31.31 -7.79 -25.05
CA LEU A 198 30.91 -9.12 -25.50
C LEU A 198 32.04 -10.15 -25.34
N ARG A 199 33.29 -9.78 -25.70
CA ARG A 199 34.49 -10.60 -25.50
C ARG A 199 34.73 -10.94 -24.04
N ALA A 200 34.45 -10.02 -23.12
CA ALA A 200 34.63 -10.25 -21.69
C ALA A 200 33.50 -11.07 -21.04
N LEU A 201 32.31 -11.06 -21.64
CA LEU A 201 31.15 -11.77 -21.13
C LEU A 201 31.24 -13.29 -21.37
N ASP A 202 31.82 -13.72 -22.49
CA ASP A 202 31.90 -15.14 -22.83
C ASP A 202 33.12 -15.42 -23.71
N GLU A 203 33.84 -16.50 -23.40
CA GLU A 203 35.00 -16.95 -24.17
C GLU A 203 34.63 -17.35 -25.60
N LYS A 204 33.37 -17.73 -25.85
CA LYS A 204 32.85 -18.03 -27.21
C LYS A 204 33.09 -16.88 -28.19
N TYR A 205 33.03 -15.62 -27.72
CA TYR A 205 33.21 -14.43 -28.55
C TYR A 205 34.63 -13.83 -28.44
N SER A 206 35.60 -14.61 -27.96
CA SER A 206 36.98 -14.13 -27.74
C SER A 206 37.67 -13.69 -29.03
N SER A 207 37.40 -14.36 -30.16
CA SER A 207 38.04 -14.08 -31.45
C SER A 207 37.19 -13.21 -32.37
N THR A 208 37.83 -12.38 -33.20
CA THR A 208 37.11 -11.47 -34.11
C THR A 208 36.28 -12.23 -35.16
N ASP A 209 36.73 -13.40 -35.61
CA ASP A 209 35.99 -14.22 -36.57
C ASP A 209 34.67 -14.75 -35.99
N SER A 210 34.65 -15.12 -34.70
CA SER A 210 33.45 -15.61 -34.02
C SER A 210 32.36 -14.52 -33.95
N ILE A 211 32.76 -13.27 -33.68
CA ILE A 211 31.85 -12.12 -33.65
C ILE A 211 31.30 -11.85 -35.05
N ILE A 212 32.15 -11.87 -36.10
CA ILE A 212 31.70 -11.61 -37.47
C ILE A 212 30.69 -12.67 -37.93
N ARG A 213 30.95 -13.95 -37.67
CA ARG A 213 30.03 -15.06 -38.01
C ARG A 213 28.70 -14.97 -37.29
N GLU A 214 28.65 -14.36 -36.11
CA GLU A 214 27.41 -14.21 -35.33
C GLU A 214 26.51 -13.08 -35.85
N PHE A 215 27.08 -12.00 -36.40
CA PHE A 215 26.33 -10.82 -36.86
C PHE A 215 26.13 -10.74 -38.38
N TYR A 216 27.01 -11.35 -39.18
CA TYR A 216 26.95 -11.29 -40.64
C TYR A 216 26.83 -12.68 -41.26
N ASN A 217 26.19 -12.75 -42.43
CA ASN A 217 26.20 -13.97 -43.23
C ASN A 217 27.58 -14.15 -43.88
N VAL A 218 28.28 -15.23 -43.52
CA VAL A 218 29.63 -15.53 -44.01
C VAL A 218 29.53 -16.59 -45.10
N GLU A 219 30.06 -16.28 -46.28
CA GLU A 219 30.10 -17.19 -47.42
C GLU A 219 31.55 -17.59 -47.72
N THR A 220 31.77 -18.88 -47.98
CA THR A 220 33.07 -19.38 -48.43
C THR A 220 33.18 -19.19 -49.95
N VAL A 221 33.97 -18.20 -50.38
CA VAL A 221 34.12 -17.83 -51.79
C VAL A 221 35.46 -18.34 -52.31
N LYS A 222 35.47 -18.87 -53.54
CA LYS A 222 36.71 -19.26 -54.23
C LYS A 222 37.55 -18.02 -54.54
N VAL A 223 38.87 -18.11 -54.44
CA VAL A 223 39.76 -16.95 -54.62
C VAL A 223 39.61 -16.24 -55.98
N GLY A 224 39.24 -16.99 -57.03
CA GLY A 224 38.96 -16.41 -58.36
C GLY A 224 37.64 -15.63 -58.48
N GLN A 225 36.75 -15.69 -57.48
CA GLN A 225 35.46 -14.98 -57.45
C GLN A 225 35.42 -13.88 -56.36
N LEU A 226 36.56 -13.58 -55.75
CA LEU A 226 36.69 -12.52 -54.76
C LEU A 226 36.55 -11.14 -55.39
N GLN A 227 35.83 -10.25 -54.71
CA GLN A 227 35.74 -8.84 -55.08
C GLN A 227 36.46 -7.95 -54.05
N PRO A 228 37.06 -6.81 -54.47
CA PRO A 228 37.68 -5.86 -53.55
C PRO A 228 36.72 -5.29 -52.49
N SER A 229 35.42 -5.29 -52.78
CA SER A 229 34.34 -4.80 -51.91
C SER A 229 34.03 -5.73 -50.73
N TYR A 230 34.48 -6.99 -50.75
CA TYR A 230 34.20 -7.96 -49.69
C TYR A 230 35.06 -7.74 -48.45
N TYR A 231 34.54 -8.13 -47.30
CA TYR A 231 35.23 -8.07 -46.01
C TYR A 231 35.69 -9.46 -45.59
N ALA A 232 36.90 -9.56 -45.04
CA ALA A 232 37.44 -10.84 -44.55
C ALA A 232 36.73 -11.24 -43.25
N ALA A 233 36.10 -12.42 -43.23
CA ALA A 233 35.44 -12.93 -42.01
C ALA A 233 36.42 -13.57 -41.03
N ALA A 234 37.53 -14.11 -41.54
CA ALA A 234 38.65 -14.67 -40.79
C ALA A 234 39.96 -14.01 -41.25
N PRO A 235 41.04 -14.02 -40.46
CA PRO A 235 42.33 -13.49 -40.92
C PRO A 235 42.82 -14.30 -42.13
N ILE A 236 43.12 -13.61 -43.23
CA ILE A 236 43.66 -14.24 -44.44
C ILE A 236 45.17 -14.28 -44.28
N ILE A 237 45.70 -15.48 -44.04
CA ILE A 237 47.12 -15.72 -43.80
C ILE A 237 47.69 -16.43 -45.02
N ASP A 238 48.84 -15.99 -45.49
CA ASP A 238 49.58 -16.72 -46.51
C ASP A 238 50.17 -18.01 -45.91
N SER A 239 49.75 -19.15 -46.43
CA SER A 239 50.21 -20.48 -46.03
C SER A 239 51.72 -20.73 -46.20
N GLN A 240 52.41 -19.93 -47.04
CA GLN A 240 53.84 -20.11 -47.29
C GLN A 240 54.73 -19.22 -46.42
N THR A 241 54.28 -17.99 -46.13
CA THR A 241 55.08 -16.97 -45.40
C THR A 241 54.62 -16.78 -43.95
N GLY A 242 53.40 -17.21 -43.60
CA GLY A 242 52.78 -16.94 -42.30
C GLY A 242 52.36 -15.48 -42.11
N GLU A 243 52.47 -14.64 -43.14
CA GLU A 243 52.10 -13.23 -43.08
C GLU A 243 50.57 -13.06 -43.15
N VAL A 244 50.02 -12.21 -42.27
CA VAL A 244 48.59 -11.86 -42.28
C VAL A 244 48.33 -10.81 -43.36
N LEU A 245 47.78 -11.23 -44.50
CA LEU A 245 47.50 -10.36 -45.65
C LEU A 245 46.32 -9.41 -45.40
N VAL A 246 45.27 -9.91 -44.76
CA VAL A 246 44.08 -9.12 -44.38
C VAL A 246 43.64 -9.57 -42.99
N ARG A 247 43.46 -8.61 -42.08
CA ARG A 247 42.92 -8.87 -40.74
C ARG A 247 41.43 -9.20 -40.81
N ALA A 248 40.93 -10.00 -39.87
CA ALA A 248 39.50 -10.24 -39.74
C ALA A 248 38.74 -8.92 -39.53
N GLY A 249 37.67 -8.71 -40.28
CA GLY A 249 36.85 -7.49 -40.26
C GLY A 249 37.37 -6.35 -41.15
N ALA A 250 38.52 -6.50 -41.79
CA ALA A 250 39.03 -5.52 -42.76
C ALA A 250 38.52 -5.80 -44.19
N GLN A 251 38.39 -4.74 -44.98
CA GLN A 251 38.04 -4.85 -46.39
C GLN A 251 39.24 -5.38 -47.20
N ILE A 252 38.97 -6.22 -48.20
CA ILE A 252 40.02 -6.86 -49.01
C ILE A 252 40.78 -5.81 -49.85
N GLY A 253 40.06 -4.91 -50.53
CA GLY A 253 40.66 -3.78 -51.25
C GLY A 253 41.84 -4.17 -52.15
N GLU A 254 42.98 -3.50 -51.97
CA GLU A 254 44.22 -3.71 -52.73
C GLU A 254 44.92 -5.06 -52.43
N ALA A 255 44.54 -5.75 -51.34
CA ALA A 255 45.12 -7.04 -50.99
C ALA A 255 44.64 -8.18 -51.90
N LEU A 256 43.62 -7.95 -52.74
CA LEU A 256 43.08 -8.95 -53.67
C LEU A 256 44.17 -9.57 -54.55
N SER A 257 45.05 -8.74 -55.13
CA SER A 257 46.13 -9.19 -56.02
C SER A 257 47.14 -10.08 -55.29
N LYS A 258 47.37 -9.82 -53.99
CA LYS A 258 48.26 -10.62 -53.15
C LYS A 258 47.61 -11.95 -52.78
N ILE A 259 46.31 -11.95 -52.45
CA ILE A 259 45.56 -13.17 -52.10
C ILE A 259 45.43 -14.11 -53.31
N GLN A 260 45.24 -13.57 -54.51
CA GLN A 260 45.19 -14.35 -55.75
C GLN A 260 46.54 -14.97 -56.14
N ALA A 261 47.66 -14.37 -55.70
CA ALA A 261 48.99 -14.94 -55.89
C ALA A 261 49.33 -16.06 -54.88
N CYS A 262 48.58 -16.15 -53.77
CA CYS A 262 48.75 -17.21 -52.76
C CYS A 262 48.08 -18.52 -53.18
N SER A 263 48.54 -19.64 -52.60
CA SER A 263 47.99 -21.00 -52.86
C SER A 263 46.64 -21.29 -52.18
N LEU A 264 45.88 -20.26 -51.78
CA LEU A 264 44.60 -20.41 -51.08
C LEU A 264 43.48 -20.79 -52.08
N LYS A 265 42.69 -21.83 -51.76
CA LYS A 265 41.60 -22.31 -52.64
C LYS A 265 40.30 -21.53 -52.46
N SER A 266 39.98 -21.17 -51.22
CA SER A 266 38.78 -20.43 -50.83
C SER A 266 39.03 -19.67 -49.55
N VAL A 267 38.29 -18.58 -49.35
CA VAL A 267 38.35 -17.75 -48.14
C VAL A 267 36.94 -17.42 -47.67
N ASP A 268 36.79 -17.24 -46.36
CA ASP A 268 35.52 -16.87 -45.74
C ASP A 268 35.38 -15.35 -45.75
N VAL A 269 34.34 -14.86 -46.43
CA VAL A 269 34.10 -13.44 -46.63
C VAL A 269 32.65 -13.06 -46.35
N VAL A 270 32.45 -11.81 -45.96
CA VAL A 270 31.14 -11.17 -45.90
C VAL A 270 30.90 -10.49 -47.26
N THR A 271 30.01 -11.07 -48.05
CA THR A 271 29.71 -10.63 -49.43
C THR A 271 28.74 -9.46 -49.49
N ARG A 272 27.82 -9.36 -48.52
CA ARG A 272 26.88 -8.24 -48.36
C ARG A 272 26.91 -7.73 -46.93
N VAL A 273 27.31 -6.48 -46.75
CA VAL A 273 27.23 -5.77 -45.47
C VAL A 273 25.95 -4.94 -45.49
N SER A 274 24.93 -5.36 -44.74
CA SER A 274 23.68 -4.59 -44.60
C SER A 274 23.89 -3.32 -43.78
N ASP A 275 24.68 -3.40 -42.70
CA ASP A 275 25.06 -2.26 -41.86
C ASP A 275 26.50 -2.48 -41.32
N PRO A 276 27.44 -1.53 -41.52
CA PRO A 276 28.85 -1.67 -41.11
C PRO A 276 29.09 -1.51 -39.60
N LEU A 277 28.06 -1.31 -38.77
CA LEU A 277 28.15 -0.99 -37.35
C LEU A 277 29.14 -1.85 -36.55
N ILE A 278 29.06 -3.19 -36.68
CA ILE A 278 29.96 -4.11 -35.96
C ILE A 278 31.38 -4.07 -36.54
N LEU A 279 31.55 -3.85 -37.85
CA LEU A 279 32.87 -3.74 -38.48
C LEU A 279 33.58 -2.46 -38.02
N ASN A 280 32.87 -1.33 -37.98
CA ASN A 280 33.37 -0.07 -37.43
C ASN A 280 33.72 -0.20 -35.95
N THR A 281 32.89 -0.92 -35.18
CA THR A 281 33.15 -1.17 -33.76
C THR A 281 34.39 -2.02 -33.56
N LEU A 282 34.59 -3.07 -34.37
CA LEU A 282 35.78 -3.92 -34.34
C LEU A 282 37.05 -3.15 -34.73
N ALA A 283 36.94 -2.14 -35.61
CA ALA A 283 38.07 -1.27 -35.96
C ALA A 283 38.48 -0.34 -34.80
N GLU A 284 37.54 0.08 -33.95
CA GLU A 284 37.81 0.85 -32.72
C GLU A 284 38.16 -0.06 -31.51
N ASP A 285 37.80 -1.35 -31.56
CA ASP A 285 38.09 -2.34 -30.54
C ASP A 285 39.57 -2.68 -30.54
N THR A 286 40.25 -2.32 -29.45
CA THR A 286 41.68 -2.57 -29.29
C THR A 286 41.94 -3.90 -28.58
N ALA A 287 40.91 -4.64 -28.16
CA ALA A 287 41.04 -5.91 -27.45
C ALA A 287 40.90 -7.09 -28.41
N ASP A 288 41.93 -7.94 -28.47
CA ASP A 288 41.98 -9.07 -29.40
C ASP A 288 41.66 -10.42 -28.72
N SER A 289 41.51 -10.43 -27.39
CA SER A 289 41.21 -11.65 -26.61
C SER A 289 40.33 -11.39 -25.39
N HIS A 290 39.70 -12.45 -24.87
CA HIS A 290 38.92 -12.43 -23.63
C HIS A 290 39.68 -11.80 -22.45
N GLU A 291 40.95 -12.19 -22.24
CA GLU A 291 41.74 -11.69 -21.11
C GLU A 291 42.09 -10.21 -21.24
N GLN A 292 42.44 -9.75 -22.45
CA GLN A 292 42.68 -8.34 -22.71
C GLN A 292 41.42 -7.49 -22.52
N ALA A 293 40.26 -8.02 -22.91
CA ALA A 293 38.97 -7.36 -22.71
C ALA A 293 38.66 -7.20 -21.22
N LEU A 294 38.86 -8.25 -20.41
CA LEU A 294 38.70 -8.19 -18.95
C LEU A 294 39.63 -7.17 -18.30
N LEU A 295 40.91 -7.13 -18.68
CA LEU A 295 41.88 -6.16 -18.15
C LEU A 295 41.47 -4.72 -18.46
N LYS A 296 40.96 -4.47 -19.67
CA LYS A 296 40.46 -3.13 -20.05
C LYS A 296 39.23 -2.73 -19.27
N ILE A 297 38.26 -3.64 -19.12
CA ILE A 297 37.07 -3.37 -18.31
C ILE A 297 37.48 -3.10 -16.85
N TYR A 298 38.41 -3.88 -16.29
CA TYR A 298 38.93 -3.65 -14.95
C TYR A 298 39.59 -2.28 -14.80
N ALA A 299 40.48 -1.90 -15.73
CA ALA A 299 41.14 -0.59 -15.72
C ALA A 299 40.14 0.57 -15.82
N ARG A 300 39.02 0.36 -16.53
CA ARG A 300 37.93 1.35 -16.64
C ARG A 300 37.05 1.43 -15.40
N LEU A 301 36.71 0.29 -14.78
CA LEU A 301 35.88 0.24 -13.58
C LEU A 301 36.63 0.69 -12.32
N ARG A 302 37.94 0.47 -12.27
CA ARG A 302 38.81 0.84 -11.14
C ARG A 302 40.03 1.64 -11.62
N PRO A 303 39.84 2.92 -12.03
CA PRO A 303 40.94 3.76 -12.46
C PRO A 303 41.98 3.90 -11.33
N GLY A 304 43.26 3.75 -11.67
CA GLY A 304 44.38 3.88 -10.73
C GLY A 304 44.87 2.59 -10.07
N ASN A 305 44.13 1.48 -10.17
CA ASN A 305 44.63 0.17 -9.72
C ASN A 305 45.32 -0.56 -10.88
N PRO A 306 46.53 -1.12 -10.70
CA PRO A 306 47.18 -1.92 -11.74
C PRO A 306 46.31 -3.13 -12.09
N PRO A 307 45.98 -3.35 -13.38
CA PRO A 307 45.11 -4.43 -13.80
C PRO A 307 45.85 -5.76 -13.71
N GLN A 308 45.33 -6.69 -12.90
CA GLN A 308 45.79 -8.08 -12.82
C GLN A 308 44.68 -9.00 -13.33
N ILE A 309 45.04 -10.04 -14.10
CA ILE A 309 44.07 -10.91 -14.76
C ILE A 309 43.15 -11.59 -13.73
N ASP A 310 43.71 -12.15 -12.66
CA ASP A 310 42.92 -12.85 -11.64
C ASP A 310 41.94 -11.93 -10.92
N LYS A 311 42.36 -10.70 -10.61
CA LYS A 311 41.50 -9.67 -10.02
C LYS A 311 40.43 -9.20 -11.00
N ALA A 312 40.75 -9.10 -12.29
CA ALA A 312 39.81 -8.72 -13.33
C ALA A 312 38.74 -9.80 -13.56
N LYS A 313 39.14 -11.07 -13.65
CA LYS A 313 38.22 -12.23 -13.73
C LYS A 313 37.29 -12.27 -12.53
N THR A 314 37.86 -12.14 -11.32
CA THR A 314 37.07 -12.15 -10.07
C THR A 314 36.09 -10.99 -10.01
N LEU A 315 36.54 -9.76 -10.29
CA LEU A 315 35.67 -8.57 -10.29
C LEU A 315 34.54 -8.69 -11.29
N PHE A 316 34.81 -9.16 -12.51
CA PHE A 316 33.80 -9.29 -13.55
C PHE A 316 32.76 -10.35 -13.17
N LYS A 317 33.22 -11.50 -12.64
CA LYS A 317 32.34 -12.57 -12.14
C LYS A 317 31.43 -12.09 -11.00
N GLU A 318 32.00 -11.41 -10.00
CA GLU A 318 31.21 -10.80 -8.93
C GLU A 318 30.22 -9.75 -9.44
N LYS A 319 30.54 -9.03 -10.52
CA LYS A 319 29.73 -7.90 -10.98
C LYS A 319 28.58 -8.30 -11.89
N PHE A 320 28.67 -9.40 -12.63
CA PHE A 320 27.67 -9.80 -13.63
C PHE A 320 27.15 -11.23 -13.50
N PHE A 321 27.91 -12.13 -12.84
CA PHE A 321 27.55 -13.55 -12.70
C PHE A 321 27.19 -13.98 -11.26
N ASP A 322 27.44 -13.13 -10.26
CA ASP A 322 27.01 -13.37 -8.88
C ASP A 322 25.59 -12.83 -8.65
N GLU A 323 24.63 -13.73 -8.42
CA GLU A 323 23.21 -13.44 -8.19
C GLU A 323 22.96 -12.49 -7.00
N ASN A 324 23.87 -12.45 -6.02
CA ASN A 324 23.73 -11.55 -4.86
C ASN A 324 23.95 -10.09 -5.23
N ARG A 325 24.76 -9.84 -6.27
CA ARG A 325 25.20 -8.51 -6.73
C ARG A 325 24.52 -8.08 -8.03
N TYR A 326 24.31 -9.02 -8.95
CA TYR A 326 23.64 -8.79 -10.23
C TYR A 326 22.53 -9.80 -10.47
N ARG A 327 21.30 -9.30 -10.62
CA ARG A 327 20.10 -10.11 -10.79
C ARG A 327 19.16 -9.40 -11.75
N LEU A 328 18.85 -10.02 -12.89
CA LEU A 328 17.78 -9.60 -13.80
C LEU A 328 16.39 -9.80 -13.16
N GLY A 329 16.28 -10.80 -12.30
CA GLY A 329 15.02 -11.19 -11.68
C GLY A 329 14.14 -12.02 -12.61
N ARG A 330 13.07 -12.61 -12.04
CA ARG A 330 12.06 -13.34 -12.81
C ARG A 330 11.43 -12.46 -13.89
N VAL A 331 11.10 -11.22 -13.53
CA VAL A 331 10.49 -10.25 -14.44
C VAL A 331 11.43 -9.82 -15.56
N GLY A 332 12.70 -9.53 -15.25
CA GLY A 332 13.68 -9.16 -16.26
C GLY A 332 13.91 -10.28 -17.28
N ARG A 333 14.02 -11.53 -16.80
CA ARG A 333 14.13 -12.70 -17.66
C ARG A 333 12.87 -12.89 -18.52
N PHE A 334 11.68 -12.78 -17.92
CA PHE A 334 10.41 -12.84 -18.65
C PHE A 334 10.32 -11.79 -19.77
N ARG A 335 10.68 -10.53 -19.50
CA ARG A 335 10.64 -9.46 -20.51
C ARG A 335 11.64 -9.68 -21.65
N ILE A 336 12.87 -10.11 -21.36
CA ILE A 336 13.88 -10.42 -22.38
C ILE A 336 13.40 -11.58 -23.24
N ASN A 337 12.92 -12.66 -22.62
CA ASN A 337 12.37 -13.82 -23.32
C ASN A 337 11.21 -13.43 -24.23
N ARG A 338 10.28 -12.61 -23.74
CA ARG A 338 9.14 -12.09 -24.50
C ARG A 338 9.56 -11.21 -25.68
N LYS A 339 10.61 -10.39 -25.52
CA LYS A 339 11.06 -9.46 -26.57
C LYS A 339 11.79 -10.16 -27.71
N PHE A 340 12.53 -11.23 -27.40
CA PHE A 340 13.34 -11.97 -28.37
C PHE A 340 12.79 -13.37 -28.71
N ASP A 341 11.57 -13.69 -28.27
CA ASP A 341 10.91 -14.99 -28.43
C ASP A 341 11.80 -16.18 -28.00
N GLN A 342 12.46 -16.05 -26.83
CA GLN A 342 13.34 -17.06 -26.26
C GLN A 342 12.64 -17.92 -25.19
N ASN A 343 12.93 -19.22 -25.17
CA ASN A 343 12.42 -20.16 -24.17
C ASN A 343 13.46 -20.47 -23.08
N VAL A 344 13.98 -19.44 -22.40
CA VAL A 344 14.93 -19.60 -21.28
C VAL A 344 14.17 -19.74 -19.96
N PRO A 345 14.48 -20.72 -19.09
CA PRO A 345 13.83 -20.84 -17.79
C PRO A 345 13.97 -19.56 -16.94
N GLU A 346 12.91 -19.19 -16.21
CA GLU A 346 12.90 -18.03 -15.30
C GLU A 346 13.89 -18.14 -14.13
N SER A 347 14.38 -19.35 -13.85
CA SER A 347 15.42 -19.58 -12.85
C SER A 347 16.78 -19.00 -13.24
N VAL A 348 17.00 -18.66 -14.51
CA VAL A 348 18.25 -18.03 -14.97
C VAL A 348 18.19 -16.52 -14.74
N MET A 349 18.76 -16.08 -13.62
CA MET A 349 18.63 -14.71 -13.12
C MET A 349 19.79 -13.78 -13.46
N THR A 350 20.84 -14.26 -14.13
CA THR A 350 21.99 -13.45 -14.59
C THR A 350 21.90 -13.16 -16.08
N LEU A 351 22.67 -12.17 -16.55
CA LEU A 351 22.73 -11.82 -17.97
C LEU A 351 23.55 -12.86 -18.75
N ARG A 352 22.97 -13.41 -19.83
CA ARG A 352 23.67 -14.31 -20.73
C ARG A 352 24.30 -13.56 -21.89
N SER A 353 25.32 -14.17 -22.49
CA SER A 353 25.97 -13.63 -23.68
C SER A 353 25.02 -13.56 -24.88
N GLU A 354 24.10 -14.51 -25.02
CA GLU A 354 23.09 -14.49 -26.08
C GLU A 354 22.05 -13.38 -25.91
N ASP A 355 21.73 -12.98 -24.66
CA ASP A 355 20.81 -11.87 -24.40
C ASP A 355 21.37 -10.55 -24.94
N LEU A 356 22.68 -10.33 -24.74
CA LEU A 356 23.37 -9.16 -25.27
C LEU A 356 23.46 -9.21 -26.80
N VAL A 357 23.81 -10.36 -27.38
CA VAL A 357 23.86 -10.53 -28.84
C VAL A 357 22.49 -10.25 -29.47
N ASN A 358 21.41 -10.79 -28.91
CA ASN A 358 20.06 -10.55 -29.42
C ASN A 358 19.63 -9.08 -29.26
N SER A 359 20.06 -8.43 -28.17
CA SER A 359 19.86 -6.99 -28.00
C SER A 359 20.55 -6.19 -29.11
N LEU A 360 21.81 -6.51 -29.43
CA LEU A 360 22.55 -5.87 -30.53
C LEU A 360 21.92 -6.18 -31.90
N LYS A 361 21.49 -7.43 -32.15
CA LYS A 361 20.77 -7.82 -33.38
C LYS A 361 19.45 -7.06 -33.54
N TYR A 362 18.71 -6.82 -32.47
CA TYR A 362 17.48 -6.04 -32.53
C TYR A 362 17.76 -4.55 -32.82
N MET A 363 18.90 -3.99 -32.38
CA MET A 363 19.31 -2.64 -32.80
C MET A 363 19.50 -2.53 -34.32
N PHE A 364 20.00 -3.58 -34.99
CA PHE A 364 20.05 -3.60 -36.45
C PHE A 364 18.66 -3.59 -37.08
N LYS A 365 17.72 -4.38 -36.53
CA LYS A 365 16.31 -4.35 -36.96
C LYS A 365 15.70 -2.97 -36.81
N LEU A 366 15.96 -2.31 -35.68
CA LEU A 366 15.50 -0.94 -35.40
C LEU A 366 16.03 0.06 -36.46
N ARG A 367 17.32 -0.03 -36.81
CA ARG A 367 17.94 0.81 -37.85
C ARG A 367 17.42 0.53 -39.26
N SER A 368 17.11 -0.72 -39.57
CA SER A 368 16.52 -1.09 -40.86
C SER A 368 15.05 -0.68 -41.01
N GLY A 369 14.40 -0.21 -39.95
CA GLY A 369 12.98 0.14 -39.92
C GLY A 369 12.02 -1.03 -39.70
N GLU A 370 12.53 -2.26 -39.54
CA GLU A 370 11.73 -3.45 -39.22
C GLU A 370 11.37 -3.56 -37.73
N GLY A 371 12.15 -2.91 -36.85
CA GLY A 371 11.94 -2.91 -35.40
C GLY A 371 11.12 -1.72 -34.90
N TYR A 372 10.44 -1.90 -33.77
CA TYR A 372 9.74 -0.82 -33.07
C TYR A 372 10.51 -0.37 -31.81
N VAL A 373 10.39 0.92 -31.52
CA VAL A 373 10.89 1.57 -30.29
C VAL A 373 9.98 1.20 -29.13
N ASP A 374 10.56 0.98 -27.95
CA ASP A 374 9.75 0.72 -26.75
C ASP A 374 9.31 2.03 -26.11
N ASP A 375 8.00 2.16 -25.91
CA ASP A 375 7.44 3.23 -25.10
C ASP A 375 7.68 2.92 -23.61
N ILE A 376 8.44 3.78 -22.95
CA ILE A 376 8.85 3.63 -21.55
C ILE A 376 7.66 3.80 -20.58
N ASP A 377 6.62 4.50 -21.02
CA ASP A 377 5.46 4.87 -20.21
C ASP A 377 4.31 3.88 -20.34
N HIS A 378 4.36 3.04 -21.37
CA HIS A 378 3.47 1.90 -21.53
C HIS A 378 3.48 0.97 -20.30
N LEU A 379 2.30 0.62 -19.77
CA LEU A 379 2.18 -0.24 -18.58
C LEU A 379 2.66 -1.69 -18.78
N GLY A 380 2.96 -2.10 -20.02
CA GLY A 380 3.69 -3.34 -20.31
C GLY A 380 5.20 -3.28 -20.00
N ASN A 381 5.72 -2.08 -19.73
CA ASN A 381 7.12 -1.79 -19.39
C ASN A 381 7.25 -1.17 -17.99
N ARG A 382 6.13 -0.81 -17.35
CA ARG A 382 6.07 -0.38 -15.95
C ARG A 382 5.34 -1.42 -15.11
N ARG A 383 5.87 -1.74 -13.94
CA ARG A 383 5.24 -2.69 -13.02
C ARG A 383 5.04 -2.06 -11.65
N LEU A 384 4.10 -2.60 -10.91
CA LEU A 384 3.82 -2.18 -9.55
C LEU A 384 4.66 -2.97 -8.55
N ARG A 385 5.34 -2.28 -7.64
CA ARG A 385 5.92 -2.87 -6.44
C ARG A 385 4.93 -2.72 -5.32
N THR A 386 4.47 -3.85 -4.83
CA THR A 386 3.63 -3.96 -3.64
C THR A 386 4.49 -3.98 -2.38
N ILE A 387 3.83 -3.87 -1.23
CA ILE A 387 4.48 -3.78 0.09
C ILE A 387 5.46 -4.92 0.37
N ASP A 388 5.22 -6.12 -0.14
CA ASP A 388 6.07 -7.29 0.10
C ASP A 388 7.44 -7.18 -0.57
N GLU A 389 7.50 -6.76 -1.84
CA GLU A 389 8.77 -6.52 -2.53
C GLU A 389 9.53 -5.34 -1.91
N LEU A 390 8.82 -4.28 -1.54
CA LEU A 390 9.39 -3.08 -0.94
C LEU A 390 9.96 -3.37 0.46
N ALA A 391 9.19 -4.08 1.29
CA ALA A 391 9.62 -4.50 2.63
C ALA A 391 10.78 -5.49 2.54
N ALA A 392 10.72 -6.48 1.64
CA ALA A 392 11.77 -7.46 1.46
C ALA A 392 13.10 -6.80 1.07
N GLU A 393 13.09 -5.81 0.16
CA GLU A 393 14.31 -5.10 -0.24
C GLU A 393 14.93 -4.32 0.94
N GLU A 394 14.13 -3.64 1.74
CA GLU A 394 14.64 -2.86 2.86
C GLU A 394 15.15 -3.75 4.00
N LEU A 395 14.38 -4.78 4.37
CA LEU A 395 14.81 -5.78 5.35
C LEU A 395 16.07 -6.53 4.90
N ARG A 396 16.25 -6.76 3.59
CA ARG A 396 17.48 -7.37 3.05
C ARG A 396 18.72 -6.58 3.40
N LYS A 397 18.66 -5.24 3.34
CA LYS A 397 19.80 -4.40 3.75
C LYS A 397 20.13 -4.62 5.23
N GLY A 398 19.10 -4.73 6.07
CA GLY A 398 19.23 -5.11 7.48
C GLY A 398 19.89 -6.47 7.67
N PHE A 399 19.40 -7.51 6.98
CA PHE A 399 19.95 -8.86 7.10
C PHE A 399 21.36 -9.01 6.53
N LEU A 400 21.71 -8.28 5.46
CA LEU A 400 23.09 -8.25 4.95
C LEU A 400 24.03 -7.60 5.95
N LYS A 401 23.57 -6.56 6.67
CA LYS A 401 24.35 -5.96 7.77
C LYS A 401 24.50 -6.94 8.94
N LEU A 402 23.44 -7.64 9.30
CA LEU A 402 23.47 -8.72 10.30
C LEU A 402 24.47 -9.80 9.90
N LYS A 403 24.43 -10.28 8.65
CA LYS A 403 25.36 -11.28 8.12
C LYS A 403 26.81 -10.87 8.34
N ARG A 404 27.19 -9.65 7.93
CA ARG A 404 28.55 -9.14 8.13
C ARG A 404 28.94 -9.09 9.61
N THR A 405 28.08 -8.56 10.47
CA THR A 405 28.35 -8.48 11.92
C THR A 405 28.47 -9.86 12.57
N VAL A 406 27.67 -10.83 12.15
CA VAL A 406 27.76 -12.21 12.65
C VAL A 406 29.06 -12.87 12.19
N GLN A 407 29.43 -12.72 10.90
CA GLN A 407 30.69 -13.26 10.37
C GLN A 407 31.93 -12.68 11.08
N GLU A 408 31.94 -11.37 11.34
CA GLU A 408 33.01 -10.71 12.09
C GLU A 408 33.09 -11.22 13.54
N ARG A 409 31.95 -11.34 14.22
CA ARG A 409 31.91 -11.83 15.61
C ARG A 409 32.31 -13.30 15.74
N MET A 410 31.97 -14.13 14.76
CA MET A 410 32.39 -15.54 14.72
C MET A 410 33.91 -15.71 14.62
N SER A 411 34.61 -14.78 13.95
CA SER A 411 36.07 -14.80 13.85
C SER A 411 36.77 -14.16 15.05
N LEU A 412 36.11 -13.24 15.76
CA LEU A 412 36.70 -12.55 16.92
C LEU A 412 36.51 -13.29 18.25
N LYS A 413 35.39 -14.00 18.43
CA LYS A 413 35.10 -14.71 19.69
C LYS A 413 35.68 -16.11 19.67
N ASP A 414 36.29 -16.52 20.78
CA ASP A 414 36.73 -17.89 20.95
C ASP A 414 35.53 -18.85 20.91
N PRO A 415 35.56 -19.87 20.02
CA PRO A 415 34.44 -20.80 19.87
C PRO A 415 34.05 -21.55 21.16
N ASN A 416 34.95 -21.63 22.15
CA ASN A 416 34.69 -22.30 23.43
C ASN A 416 34.04 -21.41 24.49
N GLU A 417 34.03 -20.09 24.32
CA GLU A 417 33.39 -19.13 25.24
C GLU A 417 31.94 -18.78 24.82
N LEU A 418 31.50 -19.26 23.66
CA LEU A 418 30.16 -19.00 23.13
C LEU A 418 29.09 -19.84 23.85
N GLY A 419 28.54 -19.28 24.93
CA GLY A 419 27.46 -19.91 25.70
C GLY A 419 26.07 -19.83 25.04
N LYS A 420 25.78 -18.78 24.24
CA LYS A 420 24.49 -18.59 23.55
C LYS A 420 24.65 -17.98 22.17
N ILE A 421 23.81 -18.41 21.23
CA ILE A 421 23.82 -17.89 19.85
C ILE A 421 23.35 -16.44 19.80
N ALA A 422 22.43 -16.05 20.69
CA ALA A 422 21.93 -14.67 20.80
C ALA A 422 23.04 -13.62 20.96
N GLU A 423 24.22 -13.96 21.47
CA GLU A 423 25.34 -13.03 21.60
C GLU A 423 26.01 -12.67 20.26
N LEU A 424 25.90 -13.55 19.26
CA LEU A 424 26.41 -13.31 17.92
C LEU A 424 25.52 -12.34 17.15
N VAL A 425 24.21 -12.37 17.40
CA VAL A 425 23.21 -11.64 16.60
C VAL A 425 22.90 -10.28 17.21
N ASN A 426 22.94 -9.23 16.39
CA ASN A 426 22.50 -7.89 16.78
C ASN A 426 21.13 -7.57 16.20
N SER A 427 20.08 -7.71 17.04
CA SER A 427 18.68 -7.46 16.66
C SER A 427 18.43 -6.01 16.21
N LYS A 428 19.18 -5.04 16.74
CA LYS A 428 18.99 -3.61 16.40
C LYS A 428 19.20 -3.31 14.91
N SER A 429 20.02 -4.11 14.23
CA SER A 429 20.23 -3.95 12.78
C SER A 429 18.96 -4.23 11.96
N ILE A 430 18.15 -5.21 12.39
CA ILE A 430 16.90 -5.58 11.74
C ILE A 430 15.77 -4.67 12.20
N SER A 431 15.61 -4.46 13.51
CA SER A 431 14.55 -3.61 14.05
C SER A 431 14.62 -2.19 13.47
N SER A 432 15.81 -1.60 13.36
CA SER A 432 15.98 -0.27 12.75
C SER A 432 15.63 -0.23 11.26
N SER A 433 15.79 -1.33 10.52
CA SER A 433 15.40 -1.40 9.11
C SER A 433 13.87 -1.49 8.98
N ILE A 434 13.21 -2.24 9.88
CA ILE A 434 11.75 -2.30 9.97
C ILE A 434 11.19 -0.92 10.33
N ASP A 435 11.70 -0.30 11.39
CA ASP A 435 11.27 1.04 11.85
C ASP A 435 11.49 2.11 10.77
N PHE A 436 12.59 2.00 10.01
CA PHE A 436 12.85 2.90 8.89
C PHE A 436 11.83 2.73 7.77
N PHE A 437 11.57 1.49 7.33
CA PHE A 437 10.62 1.21 6.26
C PHE A 437 9.21 1.71 6.60
N PHE A 438 8.69 1.29 7.75
CA PHE A 438 7.31 1.62 8.15
C PHE A 438 7.16 3.02 8.75
N GLY A 439 8.21 3.62 9.31
CA GLY A 439 8.12 4.91 9.99
C GLY A 439 8.71 6.11 9.24
N ARG A 440 9.75 5.92 8.42
CA ARG A 440 10.49 7.02 7.77
C ARG A 440 10.57 6.91 6.25
N GLY A 441 10.17 5.80 5.66
CA GLY A 441 10.16 5.61 4.22
C GLY A 441 9.28 6.63 3.50
N GLU A 442 9.69 7.09 2.32
CA GLU A 442 8.94 8.07 1.52
C GLU A 442 7.53 7.58 1.09
N LEU A 443 7.39 6.25 0.95
CA LEU A 443 6.13 5.58 0.61
C LEU A 443 5.27 5.28 1.85
N SER A 444 5.83 5.39 3.06
CA SER A 444 5.06 5.28 4.31
C SER A 444 4.50 6.65 4.68
N GLN A 445 3.20 6.81 4.45
CA GLN A 445 2.49 8.07 4.65
C GLN A 445 1.49 7.92 5.79
N VAL A 446 1.24 9.00 6.53
CA VAL A 446 0.13 9.04 7.48
C VAL A 446 -1.17 8.89 6.68
N VAL A 447 -2.05 7.99 7.11
CA VAL A 447 -3.31 7.73 6.39
C VAL A 447 -4.16 8.99 6.42
N ASP A 448 -4.80 9.28 5.29
CA ASP A 448 -5.78 10.35 5.21
C ASP A 448 -7.11 9.79 5.67
N GLN A 449 -7.51 10.12 6.88
CA GLN A 449 -8.69 9.58 7.55
C GLN A 449 -9.80 10.62 7.69
N THR A 450 -9.81 11.63 6.81
CA THR A 450 -10.87 12.64 6.79
C THR A 450 -12.25 11.95 6.74
N ASN A 451 -12.41 10.97 5.83
CA ASN A 451 -13.62 10.16 5.70
C ASN A 451 -13.28 8.77 5.10
N PRO A 452 -14.24 7.82 5.03
CA PRO A 452 -13.99 6.47 4.50
C PRO A 452 -13.47 6.42 3.05
N LEU A 453 -13.91 7.35 2.20
CA LEU A 453 -13.46 7.42 0.81
C LEU A 453 -12.00 7.88 0.73
N SER A 454 -11.61 8.85 1.56
CA SER A 454 -10.24 9.34 1.62
C SER A 454 -9.26 8.22 2.00
N GLN A 455 -9.60 7.46 3.04
CA GLN A 455 -8.86 6.29 3.51
C GLN A 455 -8.68 5.27 2.36
N LEU A 456 -9.79 4.83 1.77
CA LEU A 456 -9.77 3.79 0.73
C LEU A 456 -9.01 4.22 -0.53
N THR A 457 -9.15 5.48 -0.95
CA THR A 457 -8.39 6.00 -2.11
C THR A 457 -6.90 6.11 -1.82
N HIS A 458 -6.51 6.37 -0.57
CA HIS A 458 -5.11 6.40 -0.16
C HIS A 458 -4.49 5.00 -0.16
N GLU A 459 -5.22 3.97 0.29
CA GLU A 459 -4.79 2.56 0.25
C GLU A 459 -4.58 2.04 -1.18
N ARG A 460 -5.36 2.56 -2.13
CA ARG A 460 -5.30 2.22 -3.57
C ARG A 460 -4.41 3.15 -4.40
N ARG A 461 -3.66 4.04 -3.76
CA ARG A 461 -2.82 5.02 -4.42
C ARG A 461 -1.59 4.36 -5.05
N LEU A 462 -1.23 4.87 -6.23
CA LEU A 462 -0.03 4.54 -6.97
C LEU A 462 0.90 5.75 -6.98
N SER A 463 2.18 5.53 -6.72
CA SER A 463 3.21 6.57 -6.76
C SER A 463 4.33 6.19 -7.71
N ALA A 464 4.65 7.05 -8.68
CA ALA A 464 5.86 6.95 -9.48
C ALA A 464 7.12 7.46 -8.73
N LEU A 465 6.92 8.08 -7.55
CA LEU A 465 7.98 8.58 -6.67
C LEU A 465 8.51 7.47 -5.75
N GLY A 466 9.62 7.74 -5.06
CA GLY A 466 10.21 6.82 -4.09
C GLY A 466 11.56 6.24 -4.54
N PRO A 467 12.16 5.33 -3.75
CA PRO A 467 13.45 4.74 -4.05
C PRO A 467 13.41 3.96 -5.37
N GLY A 468 14.36 4.23 -6.28
CA GLY A 468 14.38 3.64 -7.61
C GLY A 468 13.33 4.18 -8.60
N GLY A 469 12.44 5.07 -8.15
CA GLY A 469 11.45 5.76 -8.96
C GLY A 469 11.94 7.11 -9.49
N LEU A 470 10.97 7.94 -9.88
CA LEU A 470 11.23 9.28 -10.41
C LEU A 470 11.30 10.31 -9.29
N ASN A 471 12.03 11.40 -9.55
CA ASN A 471 12.01 12.58 -8.70
C ASN A 471 11.14 13.67 -9.34
N ARG A 472 10.38 14.42 -8.55
CA ARG A 472 9.49 15.50 -9.01
C ARG A 472 10.16 16.49 -9.98
N LYS A 473 11.43 16.84 -9.72
CA LYS A 473 12.19 17.79 -10.56
C LYS A 473 12.73 17.17 -11.85
N ARG A 474 12.87 15.84 -11.91
CA ARG A 474 13.42 15.11 -13.07
C ARG A 474 12.34 14.52 -13.96
N ALA A 475 11.10 14.44 -13.48
CA ALA A 475 9.98 13.94 -14.25
C ALA A 475 9.57 14.95 -15.32
N GLY A 476 9.77 14.58 -16.58
CA GLY A 476 9.33 15.34 -17.76
C GLY A 476 7.80 15.32 -17.94
N PHE A 477 7.35 15.91 -19.04
CA PHE A 477 5.93 15.98 -19.38
C PHE A 477 5.34 14.62 -19.75
N GLU A 478 6.06 13.82 -20.55
CA GLU A 478 5.64 12.50 -21.06
C GLU A 478 5.13 11.57 -19.95
N VAL A 479 5.89 11.46 -18.85
CA VAL A 479 5.54 10.58 -17.73
C VAL A 479 4.29 11.03 -16.96
N ARG A 480 3.93 12.30 -17.07
CA ARG A 480 2.75 12.86 -16.37
C ARG A 480 1.48 12.73 -17.21
N ASP A 481 1.61 12.41 -18.49
CA ASP A 481 0.51 12.35 -19.42
C ASP A 481 -0.31 11.05 -19.25
N VAL A 482 -1.54 11.08 -19.76
CA VAL A 482 -2.43 9.92 -19.75
C VAL A 482 -2.11 9.05 -20.96
N HIS A 483 -1.57 7.87 -20.71
CA HIS A 483 -1.24 6.89 -21.74
C HIS A 483 -2.42 5.93 -21.99
N ILE A 484 -2.67 5.48 -23.23
CA ILE A 484 -3.79 4.58 -23.58
C ILE A 484 -3.81 3.27 -22.77
N SER A 485 -2.66 2.66 -22.52
CA SER A 485 -2.49 1.50 -21.63
C SER A 485 -3.07 1.67 -20.21
N HIS A 486 -3.33 2.90 -19.74
CA HIS A 486 -3.99 3.16 -18.46
C HIS A 486 -5.45 2.67 -18.44
N TYR A 487 -6.08 2.48 -19.60
CA TYR A 487 -7.47 2.05 -19.72
C TYR A 487 -7.75 0.81 -18.86
N GLY A 488 -8.72 0.92 -17.94
CA GLY A 488 -9.12 -0.16 -17.04
C GLY A 488 -8.11 -0.51 -15.94
N ARG A 489 -6.98 0.19 -15.84
CA ARG A 489 -5.87 -0.10 -14.90
C ARG A 489 -5.60 1.06 -13.95
N ILE A 490 -5.42 2.25 -14.51
CA ILE A 490 -5.16 3.50 -13.77
C ILE A 490 -6.23 4.51 -14.18
N CYS A 491 -6.83 5.17 -13.19
CA CYS A 491 -7.84 6.18 -13.46
C CYS A 491 -7.22 7.40 -14.15
N PRO A 492 -7.76 7.85 -15.29
CA PRO A 492 -7.24 9.03 -15.99
C PRO A 492 -7.66 10.36 -15.34
N ILE A 493 -8.68 10.34 -14.48
CA ILE A 493 -9.28 11.54 -13.87
C ILE A 493 -8.69 11.82 -12.49
N GLU A 494 -8.53 10.78 -11.65
CA GLU A 494 -8.14 10.97 -10.25
C GLU A 494 -6.62 11.10 -10.10
N THR A 495 -6.15 12.34 -10.01
CA THR A 495 -4.78 12.70 -9.66
C THR A 495 -4.74 13.99 -8.84
N PRO A 496 -3.77 14.20 -7.94
CA PRO A 496 -3.61 15.46 -7.24
C PRO A 496 -3.30 16.62 -8.21
N GLU A 497 -3.91 17.77 -7.96
CA GLU A 497 -3.57 19.01 -8.67
C GLU A 497 -2.15 19.51 -8.30
N GLY A 498 -1.52 20.26 -9.19
CA GLY A 498 -0.23 20.91 -8.95
C GLY A 498 0.99 20.03 -9.27
N THR A 499 2.04 20.11 -8.46
CA THR A 499 3.37 19.54 -8.83
C THR A 499 3.40 18.02 -8.93
N ASN A 500 2.42 17.31 -8.35
CA ASN A 500 2.34 15.85 -8.34
C ASN A 500 1.40 15.29 -9.43
N ILE A 501 0.83 16.13 -10.29
CA ILE A 501 -0.04 15.69 -11.39
C ILE A 501 0.65 14.63 -12.24
N GLY A 502 -0.06 13.51 -12.49
CA GLY A 502 0.42 12.36 -13.25
C GLY A 502 1.48 11.48 -12.56
N LEU A 503 2.09 11.94 -11.47
CA LEU A 503 3.07 11.18 -10.68
C LEU A 503 2.42 10.35 -9.56
N ILE A 504 1.24 10.79 -9.13
CA ILE A 504 0.38 10.07 -8.21
C ILE A 504 -0.94 9.80 -8.94
N ALA A 505 -1.33 8.55 -8.98
CA ALA A 505 -2.56 8.10 -9.62
C ALA A 505 -3.30 7.10 -8.72
N SER A 506 -4.53 6.76 -9.08
CA SER A 506 -5.34 5.79 -8.34
C SER A 506 -5.70 4.60 -9.22
N LEU A 507 -5.73 3.40 -8.63
CA LEU A 507 -6.14 2.17 -9.32
C LEU A 507 -7.61 2.27 -9.78
N SER A 508 -7.89 1.85 -11.02
CA SER A 508 -9.27 1.67 -11.50
C SER A 508 -9.97 0.55 -10.75
N ILE A 509 -11.31 0.51 -10.76
CA ILE A 509 -12.11 -0.38 -9.88
C ILE A 509 -11.75 -1.87 -10.04
N TYR A 510 -11.65 -2.35 -11.28
CA TYR A 510 -11.40 -3.77 -11.60
C TYR A 510 -9.94 -4.09 -11.91
N ALA A 511 -9.04 -3.14 -11.71
CA ALA A 511 -7.61 -3.35 -11.92
C ALA A 511 -7.06 -4.34 -10.89
N ASP A 512 -6.24 -5.27 -11.36
CA ASP A 512 -5.54 -6.25 -10.52
C ASP A 512 -4.09 -6.41 -10.99
N LEU A 513 -3.33 -7.28 -10.32
CA LEU A 513 -1.93 -7.58 -10.64
C LEU A 513 -1.76 -9.02 -11.12
N ASP A 514 -0.89 -9.21 -12.09
CA ASP A 514 -0.39 -10.54 -12.43
C ASP A 514 0.71 -11.01 -11.44
N GLU A 515 1.22 -12.22 -11.67
CA GLU A 515 2.28 -12.80 -10.82
C GLU A 515 3.62 -12.04 -10.88
N TYR A 516 3.84 -11.20 -11.89
CA TYR A 516 5.05 -10.42 -12.10
C TYR A 516 4.92 -8.96 -11.60
N GLY A 517 3.71 -8.54 -11.24
CA GLY A 517 3.37 -7.19 -10.78
C GLY A 517 2.94 -6.23 -11.91
N PHE A 518 2.62 -6.71 -13.11
CA PHE A 518 2.00 -5.87 -14.15
C PHE A 518 0.51 -5.70 -13.89
N LEU A 519 0.00 -4.51 -14.21
CA LEU A 519 -1.42 -4.21 -14.08
C LEU A 519 -2.20 -4.93 -15.19
N ILE A 520 -3.21 -5.68 -14.76
CA ILE A 520 -4.15 -6.40 -15.61
C ILE A 520 -5.55 -5.85 -15.43
N THR A 521 -6.36 -5.98 -16.47
CA THR A 521 -7.77 -5.61 -16.41
C THR A 521 -8.63 -6.71 -17.04
N PRO A 522 -9.80 -7.00 -16.48
CA PRO A 522 -10.61 -8.12 -16.93
C PRO A 522 -11.53 -7.75 -18.11
N TYR A 523 -11.68 -8.68 -19.06
CA TYR A 523 -12.52 -8.53 -20.24
C TYR A 523 -13.39 -9.77 -20.47
N ARG A 524 -14.58 -9.59 -21.07
CA ARG A 524 -15.48 -10.68 -21.46
C ARG A 524 -15.04 -11.25 -22.80
N VAL A 525 -14.97 -12.58 -22.90
CA VAL A 525 -14.58 -13.26 -24.15
C VAL A 525 -15.76 -13.35 -25.11
N VAL A 526 -15.53 -12.96 -26.37
CA VAL A 526 -16.48 -13.14 -27.47
C VAL A 526 -16.10 -14.39 -28.26
N LYS A 527 -17.08 -15.27 -28.48
CA LYS A 527 -16.98 -16.42 -29.39
C LYS A 527 -18.19 -16.43 -30.30
N ASP A 528 -17.96 -16.57 -31.60
CA ASP A 528 -19.01 -16.64 -32.63
C ASP A 528 -20.02 -15.46 -32.58
N GLY A 529 -19.54 -14.25 -32.25
CA GLY A 529 -20.37 -13.04 -32.17
C GLY A 529 -21.26 -12.97 -30.92
N LYS A 530 -21.04 -13.84 -29.94
CA LYS A 530 -21.74 -13.86 -28.65
C LYS A 530 -20.76 -13.77 -27.49
N VAL A 531 -21.16 -13.07 -26.43
CA VAL A 531 -20.35 -13.01 -25.21
C VAL A 531 -20.58 -14.27 -24.37
N ASN A 532 -19.52 -15.05 -24.09
CA ASN A 532 -19.64 -16.39 -23.52
C ASN A 532 -19.69 -16.43 -21.97
N GLY A 533 -19.75 -15.27 -21.29
CA GLY A 533 -19.68 -15.20 -19.82
C GLY A 533 -18.29 -15.47 -19.23
N ASP A 534 -17.38 -16.09 -19.98
CA ASP A 534 -15.97 -16.24 -19.63
C ASP A 534 -15.28 -14.88 -19.50
N VAL A 535 -14.48 -14.71 -18.45
CA VAL A 535 -13.66 -13.51 -18.21
C VAL A 535 -12.18 -13.86 -18.35
N LYS A 536 -11.45 -13.02 -19.08
CA LYS A 536 -9.99 -13.11 -19.23
C LYS A 536 -9.35 -11.80 -18.81
N TYR A 537 -8.37 -11.89 -17.92
CA TYR A 537 -7.54 -10.76 -17.54
C TYR A 537 -6.43 -10.59 -18.58
N LEU A 538 -6.26 -9.37 -19.10
CA LEU A 538 -5.25 -9.05 -20.09
C LEU A 538 -4.26 -8.03 -19.54
N ARG A 539 -2.97 -8.25 -19.78
CA ARG A 539 -1.95 -7.21 -19.62
C ARG A 539 -2.04 -6.18 -20.74
N ALA A 540 -1.43 -5.02 -20.53
CA ALA A 540 -1.43 -3.94 -21.52
C ALA A 540 -0.83 -4.37 -22.88
N ASP A 541 0.20 -5.23 -22.88
CA ASP A 541 0.82 -5.74 -24.11
C ASP A 541 -0.06 -6.77 -24.86
N GLU A 542 -0.85 -7.55 -24.12
CA GLU A 542 -1.80 -8.50 -24.71
C GLU A 542 -3.02 -7.77 -25.28
N GLU A 543 -3.46 -6.70 -24.61
CA GLU A 543 -4.55 -5.84 -25.05
C GLU A 543 -4.23 -5.18 -26.40
N MET A 544 -3.01 -4.67 -26.61
CA MET A 544 -2.63 -4.07 -27.90
C MET A 544 -2.72 -5.04 -29.08
N LYS A 545 -2.61 -6.35 -28.86
CA LYS A 545 -2.73 -7.37 -29.91
C LYS A 545 -4.17 -7.78 -30.19
N ALA A 546 -5.11 -7.40 -29.33
CA ALA A 546 -6.49 -7.82 -29.40
C ALA A 546 -7.40 -6.70 -29.95
N ILE A 547 -8.61 -7.08 -30.36
CA ILE A 547 -9.67 -6.16 -30.79
C ILE A 547 -10.74 -6.12 -29.71
N LEU A 548 -10.91 -4.96 -29.07
CA LEU A 548 -11.77 -4.79 -27.90
C LEU A 548 -12.91 -3.82 -28.18
N ALA A 549 -14.13 -4.14 -27.74
CA ALA A 549 -15.28 -3.26 -27.88
C ALA A 549 -15.81 -2.78 -26.51
N PRO A 550 -16.41 -1.58 -26.45
CA PRO A 550 -17.06 -1.11 -25.23
C PRO A 550 -18.29 -1.97 -24.90
N PRO A 551 -18.82 -1.90 -23.65
CA PRO A 551 -20.01 -2.67 -23.24
C PRO A 551 -21.22 -2.37 -24.12
N ASP A 552 -21.22 -1.19 -24.75
CA ASP A 552 -22.28 -0.63 -25.58
C ASP A 552 -22.70 -1.44 -26.80
N VAL A 553 -21.82 -2.34 -27.22
CA VAL A 553 -21.99 -3.18 -28.40
C VAL A 553 -22.81 -4.43 -28.10
N VAL A 554 -22.98 -4.81 -26.83
CA VAL A 554 -23.69 -6.02 -26.41
C VAL A 554 -25.19 -5.73 -26.28
N GLU A 555 -26.01 -6.54 -26.94
CA GLU A 555 -27.47 -6.52 -26.82
C GLU A 555 -27.92 -7.31 -25.56
N LYS A 556 -29.17 -7.11 -25.14
CA LYS A 556 -29.72 -7.72 -23.90
C LYS A 556 -29.71 -9.26 -23.91
N ASP A 557 -29.69 -9.87 -25.10
CA ASP A 557 -29.63 -11.32 -25.30
C ASP A 557 -28.18 -11.87 -25.31
N GLY A 558 -27.17 -10.99 -25.17
CA GLY A 558 -25.76 -11.32 -25.13
C GLY A 558 -25.07 -11.40 -26.51
N HIS A 559 -25.78 -11.12 -27.60
CA HIS A 559 -25.19 -11.01 -28.94
C HIS A 559 -24.59 -9.61 -29.16
N LEU A 560 -23.61 -9.54 -30.05
CA LEU A 560 -23.08 -8.25 -30.50
C LEU A 560 -24.00 -7.62 -31.56
N LYS A 561 -24.11 -6.29 -31.54
CA LYS A 561 -24.78 -5.52 -32.59
C LYS A 561 -24.27 -5.94 -33.96
N LYS A 562 -25.19 -6.14 -34.91
CA LYS A 562 -24.85 -6.55 -36.28
C LYS A 562 -24.28 -5.36 -37.05
N GLY A 563 -23.23 -5.62 -37.84
CA GLY A 563 -22.63 -4.63 -38.74
C GLY A 563 -21.29 -4.14 -38.24
N MET A 564 -21.01 -2.86 -38.51
CA MET A 564 -19.78 -2.18 -38.13
C MET A 564 -19.94 -1.54 -36.76
N VAL A 565 -18.97 -1.75 -35.88
CA VAL A 565 -18.99 -1.31 -34.48
C VAL A 565 -17.68 -0.63 -34.14
N LEU A 566 -17.73 0.33 -33.22
CA LEU A 566 -16.54 1.00 -32.71
C LEU A 566 -15.77 0.06 -31.79
N ALA A 567 -14.48 -0.12 -32.05
CA ALA A 567 -13.59 -0.96 -31.26
C ALA A 567 -12.21 -0.30 -31.13
N ARG A 568 -11.45 -0.69 -30.10
CA ARG A 568 -10.03 -0.40 -29.96
C ARG A 568 -9.23 -1.46 -30.68
N VAL A 569 -8.37 -1.05 -31.62
CA VAL A 569 -7.46 -1.90 -32.39
C VAL A 569 -6.06 -1.31 -32.27
N GLN A 570 -5.11 -2.07 -31.70
CA GLN A 570 -3.72 -1.61 -31.49
C GLN A 570 -3.59 -0.30 -30.67
N GLY A 571 -4.60 0.02 -29.85
CA GLY A 571 -4.66 1.23 -29.04
C GLY A 571 -5.48 2.36 -29.68
N ASP A 572 -5.76 2.30 -30.97
CA ASP A 572 -6.53 3.32 -31.68
C ASP A 572 -8.01 2.96 -31.81
N LEU A 573 -8.87 3.98 -31.87
CA LEU A 573 -10.30 3.78 -32.15
C LEU A 573 -10.52 3.56 -33.65
N ALA A 574 -11.04 2.38 -33.99
CA ALA A 574 -11.36 2.00 -35.35
C ALA A 574 -12.77 1.40 -35.43
N THR A 575 -13.38 1.49 -36.61
CA THR A 575 -14.68 0.86 -36.87
C THR A 575 -14.44 -0.49 -37.54
N VAL A 576 -14.84 -1.58 -36.90
CA VAL A 576 -14.58 -2.96 -37.33
C VAL A 576 -15.88 -3.77 -37.46
N PRO A 577 -15.91 -4.84 -38.27
CA PRO A 577 -17.02 -5.78 -38.27
C PRO A 577 -17.20 -6.45 -36.91
N SER A 578 -18.43 -6.60 -36.43
CA SER A 578 -18.68 -7.18 -35.09
C SER A 578 -18.20 -8.62 -34.91
N LYS A 579 -17.93 -9.34 -36.00
CA LYS A 579 -17.34 -10.69 -35.98
C LYS A 579 -15.86 -10.72 -35.63
N GLU A 580 -15.15 -9.60 -35.80
CA GLU A 580 -13.71 -9.49 -35.52
C GLU A 580 -13.44 -9.14 -34.05
N ILE A 581 -14.48 -8.73 -33.29
CA ILE A 581 -14.35 -8.44 -31.87
C ILE A 581 -13.99 -9.72 -31.12
N GLN A 582 -12.90 -9.66 -30.35
CA GLN A 582 -12.45 -10.77 -29.52
C GLN A 582 -12.86 -10.60 -28.06
N TYR A 583 -12.90 -9.34 -27.59
CA TYR A 583 -13.17 -9.03 -26.19
C TYR A 583 -14.11 -7.83 -26.04
N VAL A 584 -14.85 -7.81 -24.94
CA VAL A 584 -15.71 -6.69 -24.55
C VAL A 584 -15.41 -6.29 -23.09
N ASP A 585 -15.42 -5.01 -22.80
CA ASP A 585 -15.29 -4.47 -21.44
C ASP A 585 -16.36 -5.06 -20.49
N ILE A 586 -16.06 -5.18 -19.20
CA ILE A 586 -16.93 -5.83 -18.21
C ILE A 586 -17.99 -4.90 -17.65
N SER A 587 -17.62 -3.64 -17.46
CA SER A 587 -18.46 -2.60 -16.90
C SER A 587 -18.11 -1.26 -17.55
N PRO A 588 -19.10 -0.39 -17.80
CA PRO A 588 -18.85 1.00 -18.20
C PRO A 588 -17.96 1.75 -17.21
N ARG A 589 -17.99 1.36 -15.93
CA ARG A 589 -17.21 1.98 -14.84
C ARG A 589 -15.77 1.49 -14.77
N GLN A 590 -15.36 0.53 -15.62
CA GLN A 590 -14.06 -0.12 -15.56
C GLN A 590 -12.89 0.85 -15.71
N THR A 591 -13.09 1.96 -16.42
CA THR A 591 -12.06 2.97 -16.71
C THR A 591 -11.70 3.83 -15.51
N VAL A 592 -12.64 4.06 -14.60
CA VAL A 592 -12.52 5.05 -13.53
C VAL A 592 -12.11 4.43 -12.19
N SER A 593 -11.63 5.28 -11.28
CA SER A 593 -11.39 4.92 -9.88
C SER A 593 -12.67 5.00 -9.06
N VAL A 594 -12.54 4.60 -7.79
CA VAL A 594 -13.62 4.60 -6.81
C VAL A 594 -14.24 5.99 -6.59
N SER A 595 -13.42 7.05 -6.51
CA SER A 595 -13.92 8.41 -6.25
C SER A 595 -14.65 9.02 -7.44
N ALA A 596 -14.11 8.85 -8.65
CA ALA A 596 -14.76 9.29 -9.88
C ALA A 596 -16.06 8.50 -10.13
N ALA A 597 -16.11 7.22 -9.75
CA ALA A 597 -17.30 6.39 -9.87
C ALA A 597 -18.46 6.77 -8.92
N LEU A 598 -18.23 7.66 -7.94
CA LEU A 598 -19.26 8.20 -7.04
C LEU A 598 -19.93 9.48 -7.57
N ILE A 599 -19.45 10.01 -8.70
CA ILE A 599 -20.00 11.20 -9.34
C ILE A 599 -21.10 10.74 -10.31
N PRO A 600 -22.39 11.01 -10.04
CA PRO A 600 -23.46 10.72 -10.99
C PRO A 600 -23.28 11.59 -12.24
N PHE A 601 -23.76 11.15 -13.40
CA PHE A 601 -23.70 11.93 -14.65
C PHE A 601 -22.30 12.43 -15.04
N LEU A 602 -21.25 11.71 -14.66
CA LEU A 602 -19.86 12.08 -14.96
C LEU A 602 -19.62 12.32 -16.46
N GLU A 603 -20.35 11.61 -17.31
CA GLU A 603 -20.29 11.76 -18.77
C GLU A 603 -20.74 13.13 -19.29
N HIS A 604 -21.38 13.95 -18.44
CA HIS A 604 -21.81 15.32 -18.74
C HIS A 604 -20.91 16.39 -18.10
N ASP A 605 -19.81 15.99 -17.47
CA ASP A 605 -18.84 16.89 -16.85
C ASP A 605 -17.51 16.94 -17.62
N ASP A 606 -16.93 18.14 -17.71
CA ASP A 606 -15.54 18.29 -18.15
C ASP A 606 -14.57 17.52 -17.23
N ALA A 607 -13.55 16.91 -17.81
CA ALA A 607 -12.59 16.08 -17.09
C ALA A 607 -11.86 16.83 -15.96
N ASN A 608 -11.60 18.14 -16.12
CA ASN A 608 -10.96 18.92 -15.06
C ASN A 608 -11.90 19.13 -13.87
N ARG A 609 -13.20 19.27 -14.12
CA ARG A 609 -14.21 19.37 -13.05
C ARG A 609 -14.42 18.04 -12.36
N ALA A 610 -14.46 16.95 -13.11
CA ALA A 610 -14.48 15.59 -12.57
C ALA A 610 -13.27 15.30 -11.65
N LEU A 611 -12.07 15.74 -12.04
CA LEU A 611 -10.85 15.64 -11.23
C LEU A 611 -11.00 16.41 -9.92
N MET A 612 -11.46 17.66 -9.99
CA MET A 612 -11.72 18.49 -8.80
C MET A 612 -12.78 17.86 -7.89
N GLY A 613 -13.88 17.37 -8.46
CA GLY A 613 -14.95 16.69 -7.73
C GLY A 613 -14.47 15.44 -7.00
N SER A 614 -13.69 14.60 -7.69
CA SER A 614 -13.05 13.42 -7.12
C SER A 614 -12.13 13.77 -5.95
N ASN A 615 -11.33 14.85 -6.09
CA ASN A 615 -10.43 15.32 -5.05
C ASN A 615 -11.16 15.94 -3.84
N MET A 616 -12.23 16.70 -4.07
CA MET A 616 -12.98 17.39 -3.00
C MET A 616 -13.81 16.45 -2.15
N GLN A 617 -14.35 15.37 -2.74
CA GLN A 617 -15.08 14.34 -1.98
C GLN A 617 -14.21 13.72 -0.86
N ARG A 618 -12.90 13.61 -1.06
CA ARG A 618 -11.96 13.11 -0.03
C ARG A 618 -11.79 14.06 1.15
N GLN A 619 -12.05 15.34 0.94
CA GLN A 619 -11.91 16.40 1.95
C GLN A 619 -13.21 16.62 2.75
N ALA A 620 -14.29 15.91 2.41
CA ALA A 620 -15.58 16.06 3.08
C ALA A 620 -15.50 15.58 4.54
N VAL A 621 -15.72 16.48 5.48
CA VAL A 621 -15.69 16.18 6.92
C VAL A 621 -16.97 15.44 7.34
N PRO A 622 -16.87 14.37 8.14
CA PRO A 622 -18.03 13.64 8.65
C PRO A 622 -18.96 14.54 9.47
N LEU A 623 -20.22 14.57 9.08
CA LEU A 623 -21.27 15.35 9.75
C LEU A 623 -21.83 14.61 10.95
N LEU A 624 -22.39 15.36 11.91
CA LEU A 624 -23.10 14.81 13.07
C LEU A 624 -24.27 13.91 12.66
N ARG A 625 -24.99 14.36 11.62
CA ARG A 625 -26.12 13.66 11.00
C ARG A 625 -25.81 13.49 9.53
N THR A 626 -25.63 12.25 9.11
CA THR A 626 -25.36 11.87 7.71
C THR A 626 -26.65 11.43 7.02
N GLU A 627 -26.74 11.61 5.72
CA GLU A 627 -27.85 11.09 4.89
C GLU A 627 -27.29 10.46 3.61
N PRO A 628 -27.80 9.30 3.20
CA PRO A 628 -27.41 8.72 1.91
C PRO A 628 -27.79 9.68 0.77
N PRO A 629 -27.01 9.73 -0.32
CA PRO A 629 -27.33 10.57 -1.46
C PRO A 629 -28.64 10.11 -2.12
N ILE A 630 -29.54 11.05 -2.44
CA ILE A 630 -30.79 10.75 -3.17
C ILE A 630 -30.47 10.28 -4.59
N VAL A 631 -29.46 10.89 -5.22
CA VAL A 631 -28.92 10.46 -6.52
C VAL A 631 -27.59 9.75 -6.27
N ALA A 632 -27.63 8.43 -6.17
CA ALA A 632 -26.47 7.57 -5.92
C ALA A 632 -25.94 6.95 -7.21
N THR A 633 -24.74 6.37 -7.18
CA THR A 633 -24.22 5.57 -8.32
C THR A 633 -24.23 4.07 -8.06
N GLY A 634 -24.48 3.65 -6.81
CA GLY A 634 -24.40 2.27 -6.35
C GLY A 634 -23.01 1.88 -5.82
N MET A 635 -22.00 2.74 -6.00
CA MET A 635 -20.66 2.53 -5.45
C MET A 635 -20.60 2.78 -3.93
N GLU A 636 -21.55 3.53 -3.37
CA GLU A 636 -21.58 3.97 -1.98
C GLU A 636 -21.52 2.78 -1.00
N ARG A 637 -22.24 1.69 -1.30
CA ARG A 637 -22.21 0.44 -0.52
C ARG A 637 -20.85 -0.24 -0.59
N ALA A 638 -20.27 -0.30 -1.79
CA ALA A 638 -18.97 -0.93 -2.00
C ALA A 638 -17.86 -0.18 -1.26
N VAL A 639 -17.89 1.17 -1.26
CA VAL A 639 -16.91 1.98 -0.52
C VAL A 639 -17.04 1.79 0.99
N ALA A 640 -18.25 1.88 1.52
CA ALA A 640 -18.48 1.68 2.95
C ALA A 640 -18.07 0.27 3.40
N HIS A 641 -18.42 -0.77 2.64
CA HIS A 641 -18.08 -2.16 2.96
C HIS A 641 -16.57 -2.44 2.95
N ASN A 642 -15.81 -1.78 2.08
CA ASN A 642 -14.36 -1.98 1.97
C ASN A 642 -13.53 -1.07 2.90
N SER A 643 -14.14 -0.07 3.55
CA SER A 643 -13.45 0.80 4.51
C SER A 643 -13.16 0.10 5.84
N GLY A 644 -12.06 0.49 6.49
CA GLY A 644 -11.70 0.08 7.86
C GLY A 644 -12.53 0.76 8.96
N MET A 645 -13.34 1.77 8.64
CA MET A 645 -14.08 2.55 9.64
C MET A 645 -15.38 1.89 10.11
N VAL A 646 -15.96 0.98 9.30
CA VAL A 646 -17.19 0.24 9.63
C VAL A 646 -16.91 -1.08 10.34
N VAL A 647 -17.86 -1.57 11.13
CA VAL A 647 -17.73 -2.87 11.80
C VAL A 647 -18.46 -3.94 10.99
N ARG A 648 -17.76 -5.03 10.70
CA ARG A 648 -18.26 -6.17 9.91
C ARG A 648 -18.32 -7.42 10.76
N ALA A 649 -19.32 -8.28 10.54
CA ALA A 649 -19.43 -9.57 11.20
C ALA A 649 -18.37 -10.54 10.66
N GLU A 650 -17.53 -11.11 11.52
CA GLU A 650 -16.51 -12.10 11.13
C GLU A 650 -17.13 -13.46 10.79
N ARG A 651 -18.26 -13.78 11.42
CA ARG A 651 -19.00 -15.03 11.28
C ARG A 651 -20.48 -14.76 11.05
N SER A 652 -21.16 -15.70 10.40
CA SER A 652 -22.62 -15.67 10.29
C SER A 652 -23.23 -16.14 11.61
N GLY A 653 -24.31 -15.50 12.06
CA GLY A 653 -24.93 -15.82 13.34
C GLY A 653 -26.18 -14.98 13.62
N VAL A 654 -26.69 -15.06 14.84
CA VAL A 654 -27.84 -14.27 15.31
C VAL A 654 -27.37 -13.24 16.33
N VAL A 655 -27.81 -11.99 16.18
CA VAL A 655 -27.52 -10.93 17.15
C VAL A 655 -28.25 -11.23 18.45
N THR A 656 -27.52 -11.62 19.48
CA THR A 656 -28.10 -11.94 20.80
C THR A 656 -28.28 -10.71 21.67
N TYR A 657 -27.37 -9.73 21.52
CA TYR A 657 -27.42 -8.47 22.26
C TYR A 657 -26.82 -7.33 21.42
N VAL A 658 -27.40 -6.14 21.53
CA VAL A 658 -26.94 -4.92 20.87
C VAL A 658 -27.23 -3.71 21.74
N ASP A 659 -26.22 -2.87 21.94
CA ASP A 659 -26.35 -1.54 22.51
C ASP A 659 -25.44 -0.55 21.76
N SER A 660 -25.33 0.69 22.24
CA SER A 660 -24.51 1.72 21.60
C SER A 660 -23.00 1.51 21.72
N GLN A 661 -22.54 0.58 22.55
CA GLN A 661 -21.13 0.32 22.86
C GLN A 661 -20.64 -1.03 22.35
N ARG A 662 -21.50 -2.04 22.22
CA ARG A 662 -21.13 -3.38 21.79
C ARG A 662 -22.26 -4.14 21.11
N ILE A 663 -21.85 -5.11 20.29
CA ILE A 663 -22.73 -6.06 19.60
C ILE A 663 -22.24 -7.47 19.94
N LEU A 664 -23.16 -8.36 20.30
CA LEU A 664 -22.88 -9.78 20.55
C LEU A 664 -23.61 -10.63 19.52
N ILE A 665 -22.86 -11.50 18.84
CA ILE A 665 -23.39 -12.50 17.90
C ILE A 665 -23.22 -13.88 18.54
N ASP A 666 -24.30 -14.66 18.59
CA ASP A 666 -24.37 -16.01 19.17
C ASP A 666 -23.78 -16.15 20.58
N ASN A 667 -23.82 -15.06 21.38
CA ASN A 667 -23.17 -14.94 22.70
C ASN A 667 -21.66 -15.28 22.69
N ALA A 668 -21.03 -15.28 21.51
CA ALA A 668 -19.66 -15.73 21.31
C ALA A 668 -18.77 -14.59 20.82
N ASP A 669 -19.19 -13.93 19.75
CA ASP A 669 -18.40 -12.90 19.09
C ASP A 669 -18.84 -11.54 19.63
N GLU A 670 -17.97 -10.90 20.43
CA GLU A 670 -18.18 -9.57 21.01
C GLU A 670 -17.46 -8.52 20.16
N TYR A 671 -18.23 -7.59 19.59
CA TYR A 671 -17.74 -6.47 18.82
C TYR A 671 -17.87 -5.20 19.65
N VAL A 672 -16.75 -4.66 20.12
CA VAL A 672 -16.71 -3.39 20.86
C VAL A 672 -16.67 -2.24 19.86
N LEU A 673 -17.61 -1.31 19.97
CA LEU A 673 -17.75 -0.16 19.09
C LEU A 673 -16.89 1.01 19.56
N ARG A 674 -16.20 1.67 18.64
CA ARG A 674 -15.42 2.89 18.90
C ARG A 674 -16.36 4.10 18.97
N LYS A 675 -16.37 4.81 20.10
CA LYS A 675 -17.28 5.93 20.38
C LYS A 675 -16.48 7.21 20.58
N PHE A 676 -16.77 8.22 19.75
CA PHE A 676 -16.16 9.56 19.82
C PHE A 676 -14.63 9.49 19.91
N VAL A 677 -14.00 8.82 18.93
CA VAL A 677 -12.54 8.71 18.84
C VAL A 677 -12.03 9.70 17.79
N GLY A 678 -10.95 10.41 18.09
CA GLY A 678 -10.29 11.30 17.12
C GLY A 678 -9.57 10.52 16.03
N LEU A 679 -9.69 10.99 14.79
CA LEU A 679 -8.93 10.52 13.62
C LEU A 679 -7.72 11.46 13.37
N ASN A 680 -6.83 11.09 12.44
CA ASN A 680 -5.60 11.85 12.15
C ASN A 680 -5.86 13.34 11.83
N GLU A 681 -6.94 13.65 11.11
CA GLU A 681 -7.36 15.00 10.73
C GLU A 681 -8.23 15.68 11.79
N ARG A 682 -8.21 15.18 13.04
CA ARG A 682 -9.02 15.65 14.17
C ARG A 682 -10.53 15.50 13.98
N THR A 683 -10.97 14.77 12.95
CA THR A 683 -12.38 14.44 12.73
C THR A 683 -12.80 13.33 13.69
N CYS A 684 -14.11 13.09 13.80
CA CYS A 684 -14.66 12.16 14.78
C CYS A 684 -15.09 10.83 14.14
N LEU A 685 -14.53 9.72 14.64
CA LEU A 685 -15.07 8.39 14.44
C LEU A 685 -16.07 8.04 15.54
N ASN A 686 -17.32 7.80 15.15
CA ASN A 686 -18.36 7.38 16.07
C ASN A 686 -19.19 6.25 15.46
N GLN A 687 -18.96 5.03 15.94
CA GLN A 687 -19.63 3.85 15.41
C GLN A 687 -21.03 3.67 15.99
N LYS A 688 -22.01 3.38 15.14
CA LYS A 688 -23.43 3.24 15.52
C LYS A 688 -23.97 1.88 15.06
N PRO A 689 -24.56 1.06 15.95
CA PRO A 689 -25.11 -0.22 15.56
C PRO A 689 -26.28 -0.03 14.58
N ILE A 690 -26.31 -0.83 13.51
CA ILE A 690 -27.42 -0.85 12.53
C ILE A 690 -28.31 -2.08 12.67
N VAL A 691 -27.79 -3.13 13.30
CA VAL A 691 -28.51 -4.39 13.52
C VAL A 691 -29.40 -4.35 14.76
N LYS A 692 -30.44 -5.18 14.76
CA LYS A 692 -31.38 -5.33 15.89
C LYS A 692 -31.20 -6.68 16.57
N LYS A 693 -31.54 -6.75 17.85
CA LYS A 693 -31.59 -8.03 18.59
C LYS A 693 -32.50 -9.04 17.87
N GLY A 694 -32.03 -10.26 17.71
CA GLY A 694 -32.71 -11.35 16.98
C GLY A 694 -32.50 -11.36 15.47
N GLN A 695 -31.82 -10.35 14.91
CA GLN A 695 -31.52 -10.31 13.48
C GLN A 695 -30.45 -11.35 13.12
N ARG A 696 -30.67 -12.07 12.01
CA ARG A 696 -29.64 -12.93 11.42
C ARG A 696 -28.69 -12.08 10.58
N VAL A 697 -27.39 -12.30 10.77
CA VAL A 697 -26.32 -11.62 10.03
C VAL A 697 -25.44 -12.62 9.30
N LYS A 698 -24.95 -12.21 8.13
CA LYS A 698 -24.01 -12.99 7.32
C LYS A 698 -22.58 -12.57 7.60
N LYS A 699 -21.62 -13.48 7.42
CA LYS A 699 -20.19 -13.15 7.39
C LYS A 699 -19.93 -12.02 6.39
N GLY A 700 -19.18 -11.01 6.82
CA GLY A 700 -18.84 -9.80 6.06
C GLY A 700 -19.90 -8.70 6.12
N GLN A 701 -21.12 -8.97 6.62
CA GLN A 701 -22.16 -7.96 6.68
C GLN A 701 -21.76 -6.83 7.64
N VAL A 702 -21.99 -5.58 7.22
CA VAL A 702 -21.83 -4.41 8.09
C VAL A 702 -22.86 -4.50 9.22
N ILE A 703 -22.40 -4.39 10.46
CA ILE A 703 -23.21 -4.48 11.68
C ILE A 703 -23.25 -3.15 12.46
N ALA A 704 -22.27 -2.28 12.23
CA ALA A 704 -22.29 -0.91 12.71
C ALA A 704 -21.70 0.04 11.67
N ASP A 705 -22.37 1.19 11.48
CA ASP A 705 -21.89 2.31 10.70
C ASP A 705 -20.69 2.97 11.40
N GLY A 706 -19.81 3.58 10.62
CA GLY A 706 -18.68 4.40 11.07
C GLY A 706 -18.88 5.89 10.80
N ALA A 707 -17.77 6.62 10.63
CA ALA A 707 -17.81 8.02 10.20
C ALA A 707 -18.35 8.13 8.76
N ALA A 708 -19.16 9.15 8.46
CA ALA A 708 -19.69 9.43 7.13
C ALA A 708 -20.36 8.21 6.43
N THR A 709 -21.06 7.37 7.19
CA THR A 709 -21.83 6.23 6.66
C THR A 709 -23.24 6.22 7.26
N HIS A 710 -24.19 5.63 6.53
CA HIS A 710 -25.57 5.44 6.97
C HIS A 710 -26.13 4.13 6.41
N GLN A 711 -26.55 3.22 7.29
CA GLN A 711 -27.09 1.90 6.94
C GLN A 711 -26.18 1.08 5.99
N GLY A 712 -24.87 1.18 6.18
CA GLY A 712 -23.88 0.50 5.33
C GLY A 712 -23.62 1.16 3.98
N GLU A 713 -24.14 2.37 3.74
CA GLU A 713 -23.83 3.19 2.56
C GLU A 713 -22.91 4.36 2.93
N LEU A 714 -22.06 4.77 2.00
CA LEU A 714 -21.28 6.01 2.13
C LEU A 714 -22.22 7.22 2.09
N ALA A 715 -22.10 8.08 3.11
CA ALA A 715 -22.90 9.28 3.29
C ALA A 715 -21.98 10.44 3.71
N LEU A 716 -21.28 11.03 2.73
CA LEU A 716 -20.30 12.10 2.94
C LEU A 716 -20.94 13.43 3.38
N GLY A 717 -22.20 13.67 3.02
CA GLY A 717 -22.85 14.96 3.21
C GLY A 717 -24.35 14.85 3.48
N ARG A 718 -25.08 15.87 3.02
CA ARG A 718 -26.53 16.03 3.16
C ARG A 718 -27.12 16.44 1.82
N ASN A 719 -28.32 15.95 1.53
CA ASN A 719 -29.11 16.45 0.40
C ASN A 719 -29.83 17.72 0.85
N VAL A 720 -29.84 18.75 0.01
CA VAL A 720 -30.38 20.07 0.29
C VAL A 720 -31.14 20.61 -0.91
N LEU A 721 -32.13 21.47 -0.69
CA LEU A 721 -32.85 22.12 -1.78
C LEU A 721 -32.04 23.29 -2.34
N VAL A 722 -31.62 23.19 -3.60
CA VAL A 722 -30.76 24.18 -4.25
C VAL A 722 -31.54 24.94 -5.33
N ALA A 723 -31.34 26.25 -5.43
CA ALA A 723 -31.78 27.04 -6.58
C ALA A 723 -30.60 27.72 -7.28
N PHE A 724 -30.62 27.70 -8.62
CA PHE A 724 -29.65 28.38 -9.46
C PHE A 724 -30.19 29.73 -9.88
N MET A 725 -29.86 30.78 -9.12
CA MET A 725 -30.26 32.16 -9.41
C MET A 725 -29.27 33.15 -8.79
N THR A 726 -29.17 34.35 -9.34
CA THR A 726 -28.39 35.43 -8.71
C THR A 726 -29.18 36.02 -7.54
N TYR A 727 -28.49 36.32 -6.43
CA TYR A 727 -29.12 36.90 -5.23
C TYR A 727 -28.32 38.07 -4.70
N ASP A 728 -28.72 39.30 -5.03
CA ASP A 728 -28.13 40.58 -4.59
C ASP A 728 -26.58 40.67 -4.66
N GLY A 729 -25.96 39.87 -5.53
CA GLY A 729 -24.50 39.75 -5.62
C GLY A 729 -23.83 38.96 -4.49
N TYR A 730 -24.57 38.42 -3.51
CA TYR A 730 -23.98 37.61 -2.43
C TYR A 730 -23.43 36.28 -2.92
N ASN A 731 -23.94 35.75 -4.03
CA ASN A 731 -23.39 34.59 -4.72
C ASN A 731 -22.56 34.96 -5.95
N PHE A 732 -21.87 36.12 -5.92
CA PHE A 732 -20.94 36.51 -6.98
C PHE A 732 -19.78 35.51 -7.11
N GLU A 733 -19.33 35.27 -8.34
CA GLU A 733 -18.36 34.20 -8.68
C GLU A 733 -18.79 32.83 -8.12
N ASP A 734 -18.06 32.36 -7.11
CA ASP A 734 -18.21 31.06 -6.45
C ASP A 734 -18.75 31.21 -5.02
N ALA A 735 -19.19 32.40 -4.64
CA ALA A 735 -19.79 32.58 -3.33
C ALA A 735 -21.11 31.81 -3.23
N ILE A 736 -21.37 31.27 -2.04
CA ILE A 736 -22.59 30.50 -1.73
C ILE A 736 -23.39 31.28 -0.69
N VAL A 737 -24.71 31.34 -0.92
CA VAL A 737 -25.67 31.86 0.05
C VAL A 737 -26.44 30.70 0.63
N ILE A 738 -26.56 30.66 1.96
CA ILE A 738 -27.24 29.59 2.67
C ILE A 738 -28.36 30.11 3.56
N SER A 739 -29.40 29.30 3.73
CA SER A 739 -30.49 29.57 4.67
C SER A 739 -30.04 29.38 6.12
N GLN A 740 -30.52 30.26 7.00
CA GLN A 740 -30.36 30.14 8.45
C GLN A 740 -30.94 28.82 9.00
N ARG A 741 -31.92 28.22 8.32
CA ARG A 741 -32.49 26.91 8.64
C ARG A 741 -31.41 25.84 8.79
N LEU A 742 -30.46 25.80 7.86
CA LEU A 742 -29.39 24.79 7.83
C LEU A 742 -28.50 24.85 9.09
N VAL A 743 -28.27 26.05 9.61
CA VAL A 743 -27.47 26.27 10.82
C VAL A 743 -28.28 25.90 12.07
N LYS A 744 -29.56 26.32 12.11
CA LYS A 744 -30.49 26.03 13.21
C LYS A 744 -30.73 24.53 13.40
N ASP A 745 -30.83 23.79 12.31
CA ASP A 745 -31.08 22.34 12.32
C ASP A 745 -29.81 21.49 12.45
N ASP A 746 -28.64 22.13 12.64
CA ASP A 746 -27.33 21.46 12.73
C ASP A 746 -27.03 20.55 11.52
N VAL A 747 -27.44 20.95 10.31
CA VAL A 747 -27.37 20.10 9.12
C VAL A 747 -25.93 19.78 8.72
N PHE A 748 -25.07 20.79 8.69
CA PHE A 748 -23.66 20.69 8.33
C PHE A 748 -22.71 20.81 9.53
N THR A 749 -23.20 20.48 10.72
CA THR A 749 -22.39 20.52 11.95
C THR A 749 -21.48 19.29 12.04
N SER A 750 -20.20 19.49 12.36
CA SER A 750 -19.21 18.42 12.59
C SER A 750 -18.72 18.39 14.05
N ILE A 751 -18.18 17.24 14.44
CA ILE A 751 -17.46 17.07 15.72
C ILE A 751 -15.98 16.94 15.41
N HIS A 752 -15.18 17.76 16.08
CA HIS A 752 -13.73 17.67 16.06
C HIS A 752 -13.23 17.23 17.43
N ILE A 753 -12.23 16.35 17.46
CA ILE A 753 -11.64 15.86 18.69
C ILE A 753 -10.15 16.15 18.64
N GLU A 754 -9.69 16.93 19.60
CA GLU A 754 -8.29 17.29 19.74
C GLU A 754 -7.68 16.56 20.93
N GLU A 755 -6.45 16.10 20.75
CA GLU A 755 -5.65 15.43 21.77
C GLU A 755 -4.57 16.40 22.26
N TYR A 756 -4.57 16.67 23.56
CA TYR A 756 -3.49 17.40 24.22
C TYR A 756 -2.79 16.45 25.18
N ASP A 757 -1.47 16.38 25.08
CA ASP A 757 -0.65 15.56 25.96
C ASP A 757 0.42 16.37 26.69
N VAL A 758 0.71 15.97 27.92
CA VAL A 758 1.81 16.51 28.70
C VAL A 758 2.57 15.37 29.38
N GLU A 759 3.89 15.48 29.38
CA GLU A 759 4.81 14.48 29.91
C GLU A 759 5.57 15.05 31.10
N ILE A 760 5.83 14.19 32.10
CA ILE A 760 6.76 14.46 33.20
C ILE A 760 8.10 13.81 32.90
N ARG A 761 9.16 14.60 33.08
CA ARG A 761 10.54 14.13 32.94
C ARG A 761 11.33 14.35 34.23
N GLU A 762 12.40 13.58 34.36
CA GLU A 762 13.40 13.82 35.39
C GLU A 762 14.43 14.82 34.87
N THR A 763 14.47 16.01 35.46
CA THR A 763 15.45 17.04 35.12
C THR A 763 16.65 16.96 36.05
N LYS A 764 17.73 17.67 35.73
CA LYS A 764 18.91 17.76 36.61
C LYS A 764 18.60 18.41 37.97
N LEU A 765 17.57 19.26 38.04
CA LEU A 765 17.20 20.01 39.24
C LEU A 765 16.20 19.25 40.13
N GLY A 766 15.61 18.18 39.60
CA GLY A 766 14.61 17.38 40.28
C GLY A 766 13.55 16.85 39.33
N ARG A 767 12.60 16.11 39.89
CA ARG A 767 11.47 15.53 39.18
C ARG A 767 10.37 16.57 38.99
N GLU A 768 9.79 16.63 37.81
CA GLU A 768 8.55 17.37 37.56
C GLU A 768 7.35 16.59 38.11
N GLU A 769 6.29 17.28 38.53
CA GLU A 769 5.14 16.65 39.17
C GLU A 769 3.81 17.19 38.61
N PHE A 770 2.82 16.30 38.52
CA PHE A 770 1.44 16.68 38.25
C PHE A 770 0.78 16.97 39.59
N THR A 771 0.29 18.19 39.75
CA THR A 771 -0.33 18.64 41.00
C THR A 771 -1.33 19.74 40.73
N ARG A 772 -2.32 19.84 41.62
CA ARG A 772 -3.24 20.97 41.67
C ARG A 772 -2.60 22.20 42.34
N ASP A 773 -1.53 22.02 43.11
CA ASP A 773 -0.85 23.11 43.82
C ASP A 773 0.13 23.85 42.89
N ILE A 774 -0.42 24.77 42.10
CA ILE A 774 0.29 25.51 41.06
C ILE A 774 0.56 26.94 41.56
N PRO A 775 1.82 27.43 41.55
CA PRO A 775 2.14 28.76 42.05
C PRO A 775 1.53 29.85 41.15
N ASN A 776 1.10 30.96 41.77
CA ASN A 776 0.58 32.15 41.10
C ASN A 776 -0.70 31.95 40.26
N VAL A 777 -1.46 30.88 40.50
CA VAL A 777 -2.74 30.61 39.84
C VAL A 777 -3.90 30.90 40.80
N SER A 778 -4.97 31.52 40.29
CA SER A 778 -6.17 31.80 41.10
C SER A 778 -6.94 30.51 41.44
N GLU A 779 -7.60 30.45 42.61
CA GLU A 779 -8.44 29.30 42.98
C GLU A 779 -9.55 28.99 41.96
N ARG A 780 -10.04 30.02 41.25
CA ARG A 780 -11.05 29.85 40.19
C ARG A 780 -10.53 29.01 39.03
N ALA A 781 -9.27 29.17 38.63
CA ALA A 781 -8.66 28.37 37.57
C ALA A 781 -8.40 26.92 38.04
N LEU A 782 -8.15 26.72 39.33
CA LEU A 782 -7.94 25.40 39.94
C LEU A 782 -9.26 24.65 40.24
N ALA A 783 -10.42 25.28 40.05
CA ALA A 783 -11.72 24.68 40.37
C ALA A 783 -12.08 23.49 39.47
N ASN A 784 -11.59 23.52 38.23
CA ASN A 784 -11.85 22.51 37.20
C ASN A 784 -10.94 21.27 37.32
N LEU A 785 -9.87 21.35 38.12
CA LEU A 785 -8.90 20.27 38.33
C LEU A 785 -9.34 19.31 39.44
N ASP A 786 -8.94 18.05 39.31
CA ASP A 786 -9.04 17.03 40.35
C ASP A 786 -7.87 17.12 41.35
N GLU A 787 -7.83 16.21 42.32
CA GLU A 787 -6.76 16.16 43.34
C GLU A 787 -5.37 15.89 42.76
N ASN A 788 -5.29 15.28 41.56
CA ASN A 788 -4.05 15.00 40.86
C ASN A 788 -3.63 16.15 39.93
N GLY A 789 -4.38 17.26 39.88
CA GLY A 789 -4.13 18.37 38.98
C GLY A 789 -4.61 18.13 37.54
N ILE A 790 -5.52 17.19 37.28
CA ILE A 790 -6.04 16.88 35.95
C ILE A 790 -7.48 17.40 35.82
N VAL A 791 -7.82 18.00 34.68
CA VAL A 791 -9.18 18.50 34.41
C VAL A 791 -10.23 17.38 34.48
N ARG A 792 -11.39 17.68 35.05
CA ARG A 792 -12.49 16.72 35.17
C ARG A 792 -13.20 16.50 33.83
N ILE A 793 -13.55 15.25 33.55
CA ILE A 793 -14.37 14.88 32.38
C ILE A 793 -15.73 15.59 32.45
N GLY A 794 -16.18 16.14 31.31
CA GLY A 794 -17.43 16.90 31.18
C GLY A 794 -17.27 18.41 31.37
N THR A 795 -16.07 18.88 31.75
CA THR A 795 -15.80 20.32 31.92
C THR A 795 -15.75 21.01 30.56
N ARG A 796 -16.40 22.18 30.46
CA ARG A 796 -16.24 23.10 29.33
C ARG A 796 -14.99 23.94 29.57
N VAL A 797 -14.08 23.91 28.60
CA VAL A 797 -12.81 24.62 28.65
C VAL A 797 -12.74 25.61 27.50
N GLY A 798 -12.25 26.81 27.79
CA GLY A 798 -11.94 27.83 26.80
C GLY A 798 -10.46 28.22 26.84
N PRO A 799 -10.05 29.18 25.99
CA PRO A 799 -8.68 29.65 25.94
C PRO A 799 -8.12 30.07 27.29
N GLY A 800 -6.95 29.52 27.66
CA GLY A 800 -6.26 29.82 28.93
C GLY A 800 -6.72 29.00 30.15
N ASP A 801 -7.73 28.14 30.01
CA ASP A 801 -8.08 27.19 31.07
C ASP A 801 -6.99 26.11 31.22
N ILE A 802 -6.64 25.76 32.45
CA ILE A 802 -5.65 24.72 32.74
C ILE A 802 -6.28 23.34 32.55
N LEU A 803 -5.72 22.54 31.65
CA LEU A 803 -6.10 21.15 31.41
C LEU A 803 -5.37 20.20 32.37
N VAL A 804 -4.06 20.41 32.55
CA VAL A 804 -3.23 19.60 33.45
C VAL A 804 -2.24 20.50 34.17
N GLY A 805 -2.32 20.52 35.49
CA GLY A 805 -1.39 21.18 36.38
C GLY A 805 -0.05 20.47 36.42
N LYS A 806 1.01 21.14 35.96
CA LYS A 806 2.39 20.64 35.97
C LYS A 806 3.31 21.67 36.61
N ILE A 807 4.15 21.20 37.53
CA ILE A 807 5.20 22.01 38.16
C ILE A 807 6.58 21.44 37.84
N ALA A 808 7.53 22.35 37.61
CA ALA A 808 8.93 22.01 37.38
C ALA A 808 9.83 22.70 38.43
N PRO A 809 10.84 22.03 39.00
CA PRO A 809 11.74 22.64 39.98
C PRO A 809 12.58 23.78 39.34
N LYS A 810 12.66 24.93 40.02
CA LYS A 810 13.39 26.13 39.58
C LYS A 810 14.62 26.35 40.46
N SER A 811 15.73 26.81 39.86
CA SER A 811 16.93 27.20 40.62
C SER A 811 16.75 28.58 41.26
N LYS A 812 17.19 28.74 42.52
CA LYS A 812 17.19 30.03 43.25
C LYS A 812 18.03 31.13 42.58
N SER A 813 18.96 30.76 41.70
CA SER A 813 19.84 31.71 40.98
C SER A 813 19.13 32.50 39.88
N GLU A 814 17.96 32.05 39.42
CA GLU A 814 17.21 32.64 38.30
C GLU A 814 16.24 33.75 38.71
N LEU A 815 16.18 34.12 39.98
CA LEU A 815 15.31 35.20 40.46
C LEU A 815 15.89 36.57 40.07
N THR A 816 15.06 37.44 39.48
CA THR A 816 15.47 38.82 39.20
C THR A 816 15.72 39.58 40.52
N PRO A 817 16.52 40.66 40.54
CA PRO A 817 16.73 41.45 41.75
C PRO A 817 15.43 41.93 42.41
N GLU A 818 14.40 42.24 41.61
CA GLU A 818 13.06 42.62 42.05
C GLU A 818 12.33 41.45 42.73
N GLU A 819 12.40 40.24 42.16
CA GLU A 819 11.85 39.01 42.76
C GLU A 819 12.57 38.66 44.06
N LYS A 820 13.90 38.82 44.12
CA LYS A 820 14.69 38.64 45.36
C LYS A 820 14.28 39.64 46.44
N LEU A 821 13.99 40.88 46.07
CA LEU A 821 13.51 41.91 46.99
C LEU A 821 12.10 41.59 47.49
N LEU A 822 11.19 41.19 46.59
CA LEU A 822 9.83 40.76 46.94
C LEU A 822 9.84 39.54 47.86
N HIS A 823 10.70 38.56 47.60
CA HIS A 823 10.88 37.40 48.46
C HIS A 823 11.36 37.79 49.87
N ALA A 824 12.31 38.73 49.96
CA ALA A 824 12.79 39.25 51.25
C ALA A 824 11.72 40.03 52.04
N ILE A 825 10.77 40.70 51.34
CA ILE A 825 9.69 41.49 51.95
C ILE A 825 8.50 40.62 52.36
N PHE A 826 8.08 39.67 51.51
CA PHE A 826 6.82 38.93 51.66
C PHE A 826 6.98 37.49 52.15
N GLY A 827 8.20 36.92 52.17
CA GLY A 827 8.47 35.60 52.73
C GLY A 827 7.59 34.47 52.20
N ARG A 828 7.15 34.54 50.93
CA ARG A 828 6.20 33.57 50.38
C ARG A 828 6.86 32.21 50.21
N ALA A 829 6.30 31.19 50.86
CA ALA A 829 6.62 29.79 50.60
C ALA A 829 6.03 29.37 49.24
N GLY A 830 6.82 28.71 48.38
CA GLY A 830 6.33 28.11 47.13
C GLY A 830 6.98 28.55 45.81
N GLU A 831 8.01 29.41 45.82
CA GLU A 831 8.68 29.88 44.57
C GLU A 831 9.85 29.01 44.07
N ASP A 832 10.13 27.88 44.73
CA ASP A 832 11.14 26.90 44.27
C ASP A 832 10.67 26.07 43.06
N VAL A 833 9.43 26.28 42.60
CA VAL A 833 8.82 25.60 41.46
C VAL A 833 8.21 26.59 40.46
N LYS A 834 8.30 26.26 39.18
CA LYS A 834 7.74 27.01 38.05
C LYS A 834 6.46 26.31 37.59
N ASN A 835 5.44 27.10 37.25
CA ASN A 835 4.27 26.61 36.52
C ASN A 835 4.66 26.26 35.06
N ASP A 836 4.49 25.00 34.68
CA ASP A 836 4.69 24.47 33.34
C ASP A 836 3.43 23.71 32.87
N SER A 837 2.26 24.14 33.36
CA SER A 837 0.98 23.49 33.15
C SER A 837 0.55 23.50 31.69
N LEU A 838 -0.21 22.47 31.31
CA LEU A 838 -0.87 22.40 30.02
C LEU A 838 -2.14 23.25 30.06
N GLU A 839 -2.14 24.34 29.31
CA GLU A 839 -3.27 25.25 29.14
C GLU A 839 -3.91 25.06 27.76
N MET A 840 -5.18 25.44 27.65
CA MET A 840 -5.93 25.39 26.42
C MET A 840 -5.47 26.52 25.46
N PRO A 841 -4.96 26.20 24.24
CA PRO A 841 -4.57 27.19 23.23
C PRO A 841 -5.61 28.28 22.92
N ALA A 842 -5.11 29.41 22.42
CA ALA A 842 -5.96 30.52 22.01
C ALA A 842 -6.81 30.15 20.78
N GLY A 843 -8.11 30.47 20.83
CA GLY A 843 -9.05 30.23 19.71
C GLY A 843 -9.67 28.83 19.67
N GLU A 844 -9.31 27.95 20.60
CA GLU A 844 -9.92 26.63 20.74
C GLU A 844 -10.77 26.57 22.01
N GLU A 845 -11.94 25.92 21.90
CA GLU A 845 -12.87 25.71 22.99
C GLU A 845 -13.57 24.37 22.82
N GLY A 846 -14.03 23.77 23.92
CA GLY A 846 -14.74 22.50 23.83
C GLY A 846 -15.07 21.88 25.18
N VAL A 847 -15.45 20.61 25.12
CA VAL A 847 -15.80 19.80 26.29
C VAL A 847 -14.75 18.69 26.44
N VAL A 848 -14.21 18.54 27.64
CA VAL A 848 -13.32 17.42 27.95
C VAL A 848 -14.13 16.12 27.95
N ILE A 849 -13.83 15.20 27.02
CA ILE A 849 -14.55 13.93 26.87
C ILE A 849 -13.85 12.76 27.57
N ALA A 850 -12.53 12.81 27.68
CA ALA A 850 -11.74 11.75 28.30
C ALA A 850 -10.40 12.29 28.79
N THR A 851 -9.92 11.71 29.89
CA THR A 851 -8.55 11.92 30.41
C THR A 851 -7.91 10.55 30.64
N GLN A 852 -6.67 10.41 30.22
CA GLN A 852 -5.90 9.18 30.38
C GLN A 852 -4.56 9.51 31.03
N ARG A 853 -4.20 8.78 32.09
CA ARG A 853 -2.91 8.92 32.78
C ARG A 853 -2.15 7.60 32.64
N PHE A 854 -0.92 7.70 32.14
CA PHE A 854 0.00 6.58 31.94
C PHE A 854 1.19 6.73 32.87
N SER A 855 1.64 5.63 33.48
CA SER A 855 2.73 5.65 34.44
C SER A 855 3.59 4.40 34.37
N ARG A 856 4.91 4.58 34.47
CA ARG A 856 5.83 3.45 34.60
C ARG A 856 5.71 2.80 35.97
N ARG A 857 5.64 1.46 35.99
CA ARG A 857 5.51 0.67 37.23
C ARG A 857 6.55 0.99 38.31
N MET A 858 7.80 1.28 37.92
CA MET A 858 8.87 1.61 38.85
C MET A 858 8.61 2.88 39.67
N HIS A 859 7.78 3.81 39.15
CA HIS A 859 7.52 5.11 39.76
C HIS A 859 6.13 5.24 40.39
N MET A 860 5.36 4.16 40.41
CA MET A 860 4.09 4.11 41.15
C MET A 860 4.34 4.15 42.66
N SER A 861 3.49 4.90 43.36
CA SER A 861 3.43 4.89 44.84
C SER A 861 3.00 3.51 45.36
N ASP A 862 3.33 3.20 46.62
CA ASP A 862 2.99 1.91 47.22
C ASP A 862 1.47 1.71 47.37
N GLU A 863 0.72 2.79 47.54
CA GLU A 863 -0.74 2.77 47.54
C GLU A 863 -1.30 2.42 46.16
N GLN A 864 -0.76 3.02 45.09
CA GLN A 864 -1.12 2.68 43.71
C GLN A 864 -0.77 1.23 43.36
N LYS A 865 0.39 0.70 43.80
CA LYS A 865 0.73 -0.73 43.62
C LYS A 865 -0.29 -1.65 44.28
N LYS A 866 -0.77 -1.30 45.47
CA LYS A 866 -1.79 -2.06 46.20
C LYS A 866 -3.14 -2.02 45.49
N GLN A 867 -3.52 -0.87 44.93
CA GLN A 867 -4.75 -0.73 44.15
C GLN A 867 -4.70 -1.51 42.84
N LEU A 868 -3.60 -1.41 42.09
CA LEU A 868 -3.38 -2.20 40.86
C LEU A 868 -3.44 -3.71 41.14
N LYS A 869 -2.84 -4.17 42.24
CA LYS A 869 -2.92 -5.59 42.63
C LYS A 869 -4.37 -6.03 42.85
N LYS A 870 -5.20 -5.23 43.55
CA LYS A 870 -6.63 -5.52 43.73
C LYS A 870 -7.38 -5.57 42.39
N GLU A 871 -7.03 -4.70 41.44
CA GLU A 871 -7.64 -4.70 40.12
C GLU A 871 -7.26 -5.94 39.30
N ILE A 872 -6.00 -6.36 39.35
CA ILE A 872 -5.53 -7.61 38.73
C ILE A 872 -6.29 -8.80 39.30
N ASP A 873 -6.39 -8.91 40.63
CA ASP A 873 -7.09 -10.01 41.30
C ASP A 873 -8.60 -10.03 40.95
N ARG A 874 -9.23 -8.85 40.83
CA ARG A 874 -10.64 -8.71 40.41
C ARG A 874 -10.82 -9.17 38.96
N TYR A 875 -9.96 -8.71 38.05
CA TYR A 875 -10.02 -9.05 36.63
C TYR A 875 -9.80 -10.56 36.39
N GLU A 876 -8.84 -11.15 37.10
CA GLU A 876 -8.59 -12.59 37.08
C GLU A 876 -9.84 -13.39 37.47
N LYS A 877 -10.51 -12.99 38.55
CA LYS A 877 -11.76 -13.66 38.99
C LYS A 877 -12.87 -13.53 37.96
N GLU A 878 -13.05 -12.35 37.37
CA GLU A 878 -14.08 -12.10 36.35
C GLU A 878 -13.87 -12.97 35.10
N MET A 879 -12.63 -13.02 34.60
CA MET A 879 -12.28 -13.83 33.43
C MET A 879 -12.40 -15.33 33.71
N ASN A 880 -12.00 -15.79 34.91
CA ASN A 880 -12.19 -17.19 35.32
C ASN A 880 -13.67 -17.55 35.33
N LEU A 881 -14.55 -16.69 35.88
CA LEU A 881 -16.00 -16.92 35.87
C LEU A 881 -16.57 -16.98 34.45
N ARG A 882 -16.07 -16.13 33.55
CA ARG A 882 -16.49 -16.12 32.13
C ARG A 882 -16.06 -17.42 31.41
N ALA A 883 -14.82 -17.87 31.61
CA ALA A 883 -14.33 -19.13 31.07
C ALA A 883 -15.14 -20.33 31.61
N ILE A 884 -15.42 -20.34 32.92
CA ILE A 884 -16.24 -21.34 33.58
C ILE A 884 -17.66 -21.37 33.01
N ALA A 885 -18.29 -20.22 32.77
CA ALA A 885 -19.64 -20.16 32.23
C ALA A 885 -19.73 -20.81 30.83
N ILE A 886 -18.76 -20.52 29.96
CA ILE A 886 -18.66 -21.11 28.61
C ILE A 886 -18.38 -22.61 28.71
N PHE A 887 -17.46 -23.01 29.58
CA PHE A 887 -17.11 -24.42 29.81
C PHE A 887 -18.31 -25.22 30.35
N LYS A 888 -19.06 -24.69 31.32
CA LYS A 888 -20.30 -25.31 31.83
C LYS A 888 -21.34 -25.49 30.74
N GLN A 889 -21.52 -24.48 29.89
CA GLN A 889 -22.44 -24.57 28.76
C GLN A 889 -22.02 -25.67 27.78
N MET A 890 -20.73 -25.74 27.43
CA MET A 890 -20.17 -26.78 26.57
C MET A 890 -20.41 -28.18 27.14
N ILE A 891 -20.11 -28.38 28.43
CA ILE A 891 -20.27 -29.69 29.07
C ILE A 891 -21.73 -30.10 29.18
N THR A 892 -22.64 -29.14 29.38
CA THR A 892 -24.09 -29.41 29.40
C THR A 892 -24.56 -29.92 28.03
N GLU A 893 -24.18 -29.24 26.94
CA GLU A 893 -24.53 -29.62 25.56
C GLU A 893 -23.89 -30.98 25.18
N ILE A 894 -22.65 -31.24 25.60
CA ILE A 894 -21.98 -32.54 25.38
C ILE A 894 -22.66 -33.68 26.18
N ASN A 895 -23.06 -33.44 27.43
CA ASN A 895 -23.75 -34.43 28.25
C ASN A 895 -25.15 -34.77 27.69
N GLU A 896 -25.85 -33.78 27.11
CA GLU A 896 -27.14 -33.99 26.44
C GLU A 896 -26.99 -34.86 25.18
N VAL A 897 -25.96 -34.60 24.37
CA VAL A 897 -25.67 -35.35 23.13
C VAL A 897 -25.20 -36.78 23.42
N THR A 898 -24.38 -36.97 24.45
CA THR A 898 -23.79 -38.28 24.78
C THR A 898 -24.69 -39.15 25.66
N GLY A 899 -25.70 -38.56 26.33
CA GLY A 899 -26.58 -39.24 27.26
C GLY A 899 -25.88 -39.78 28.52
N GLN A 900 -24.60 -39.41 28.73
CA GLN A 900 -23.78 -39.83 29.87
C GLN A 900 -23.12 -38.61 30.51
N GLN A 901 -23.04 -38.60 31.84
CA GLN A 901 -22.34 -37.53 32.56
C GLN A 901 -20.83 -37.76 32.48
N MET A 902 -20.11 -36.77 31.95
CA MET A 902 -18.65 -36.80 31.88
C MET A 902 -18.01 -36.75 33.28
N VAL A 903 -17.01 -37.60 33.51
CA VAL A 903 -16.27 -37.70 34.78
C VAL A 903 -14.79 -37.49 34.51
N ASP A 904 -14.16 -36.63 35.31
CA ASP A 904 -12.73 -36.38 35.29
C ASP A 904 -11.94 -37.65 35.69
N PRO A 905 -11.01 -38.15 34.87
CA PRO A 905 -10.21 -39.34 35.17
C PRO A 905 -9.33 -39.21 36.43
N ASN A 906 -8.85 -38.01 36.76
CA ASN A 906 -7.91 -37.77 37.85
C ASN A 906 -8.62 -37.56 39.18
N THR A 907 -9.70 -36.78 39.19
CA THR A 907 -10.41 -36.40 40.43
C THR A 907 -11.67 -37.23 40.70
N ARG A 908 -12.13 -38.02 39.72
CA ARG A 908 -13.41 -38.77 39.74
C ARG A 908 -14.65 -37.88 39.99
N GLN A 909 -14.52 -36.56 39.84
CA GLN A 909 -15.63 -35.62 39.97
C GLN A 909 -16.36 -35.45 38.64
N LYS A 910 -17.64 -35.09 38.71
CA LYS A 910 -18.43 -34.74 37.53
C LYS A 910 -17.90 -33.44 36.93
N VAL A 911 -17.54 -33.47 35.65
CA VAL A 911 -16.97 -32.31 34.95
C VAL A 911 -18.01 -31.19 34.89
N GLY A 912 -17.64 -29.96 35.27
CA GLY A 912 -18.53 -28.79 35.20
C GLY A 912 -19.61 -28.67 36.30
N ALA A 913 -19.73 -29.65 37.21
CA ALA A 913 -20.78 -29.68 38.23
C ALA A 913 -20.37 -29.13 39.61
N SER A 914 -19.09 -28.82 39.82
CA SER A 914 -18.60 -28.25 41.08
C SER A 914 -19.01 -26.77 41.24
N GLU A 915 -19.18 -26.32 42.49
CA GLU A 915 -19.35 -24.89 42.83
C GLU A 915 -18.01 -24.19 43.11
N ASN A 916 -16.92 -24.94 43.26
CA ASN A 916 -15.59 -24.38 43.51
C ASN A 916 -14.91 -23.95 42.19
N VAL A 917 -14.52 -22.67 42.11
CA VAL A 917 -13.88 -22.03 40.96
C VAL A 917 -12.53 -22.68 40.64
N ASP A 918 -11.73 -23.02 41.65
CA ASP A 918 -10.37 -23.55 41.44
C ASP A 918 -10.41 -24.94 40.81
N VAL A 919 -11.33 -25.79 41.26
CA VAL A 919 -11.55 -27.14 40.71
C VAL A 919 -12.00 -27.08 39.26
N LEU A 920 -12.86 -26.13 38.91
CA LEU A 920 -13.32 -25.95 37.54
C LEU A 920 -12.22 -25.42 36.61
N MET A 921 -11.35 -24.54 37.11
CA MET A 921 -10.19 -24.06 36.35
C MET A 921 -9.16 -25.16 36.10
N GLU A 922 -8.88 -26.00 37.09
CA GLU A 922 -8.02 -27.19 36.93
C GLU A 922 -8.60 -28.18 35.91
N GLN A 923 -9.93 -28.38 35.94
CA GLN A 923 -10.63 -29.16 34.92
C GLN A 923 -10.48 -28.56 33.52
N ILE A 924 -10.54 -27.23 33.38
CA ILE A 924 -10.33 -26.54 32.11
C ILE A 924 -8.89 -26.71 31.61
N GLU A 925 -7.88 -26.61 32.48
CA GLU A 925 -6.47 -26.75 32.08
C GLU A 925 -6.09 -28.17 31.68
N THR A 926 -6.72 -29.18 32.30
CA THR A 926 -6.43 -30.60 32.06
C THR A 926 -7.37 -31.28 31.07
N PHE A 927 -8.42 -30.57 30.62
CA PHE A 927 -9.45 -31.14 29.76
C PHE A 927 -8.87 -31.71 28.46
N SER A 928 -9.29 -32.93 28.12
CA SER A 928 -8.93 -33.59 26.86
C SER A 928 -10.17 -34.12 26.16
N PRO A 929 -10.26 -34.03 24.81
CA PRO A 929 -11.34 -34.63 24.02
C PRO A 929 -11.51 -36.14 24.28
N ASN A 930 -10.45 -36.80 24.74
CA ASN A 930 -10.46 -38.22 25.10
C ASN A 930 -11.37 -38.57 26.28
N TRP A 931 -11.83 -37.58 27.05
CA TRP A 931 -12.74 -37.77 28.18
C TRP A 931 -14.20 -38.01 27.72
N ILE A 932 -14.51 -37.70 26.45
CA ILE A 932 -15.81 -37.95 25.84
C ILE A 932 -16.00 -39.45 25.59
N LYS A 933 -16.96 -40.06 26.28
CA LYS A 933 -17.37 -41.47 26.13
C LYS A 933 -18.78 -41.53 25.54
N GLY A 934 -19.02 -42.44 24.57
CA GLY A 934 -20.31 -42.58 23.89
C GLY A 934 -20.24 -43.50 22.66
N SER A 935 -21.37 -43.65 21.95
CA SER A 935 -21.42 -44.31 20.64
C SER A 935 -20.67 -43.49 19.58
N ARG A 936 -20.35 -44.09 18.43
CA ARG A 936 -19.57 -43.44 17.36
C ARG A 936 -20.22 -42.13 16.87
N GLU A 937 -21.53 -42.12 16.68
CA GLU A 937 -22.30 -40.92 16.28
C GLU A 937 -22.36 -39.84 17.37
N ALA A 938 -22.56 -40.24 18.63
CA ALA A 938 -22.57 -39.30 19.76
C ALA A 938 -21.20 -38.64 19.97
N ARG A 939 -20.10 -39.37 19.70
CA ARG A 939 -18.75 -38.84 19.79
C ARG A 939 -18.47 -37.82 18.69
N GLU A 940 -18.94 -38.06 17.46
CA GLU A 940 -18.81 -37.12 16.35
C GLU A 940 -19.60 -35.81 16.59
N GLN A 941 -20.82 -35.91 17.15
CA GLN A 941 -21.60 -34.73 17.54
C GLN A 941 -21.01 -33.97 18.73
N ALA A 942 -20.46 -34.69 19.72
CA ALA A 942 -19.74 -34.07 20.83
C ALA A 942 -18.44 -33.40 20.37
N GLU A 943 -17.74 -33.96 19.39
CA GLU A 943 -16.53 -33.40 18.79
C GLU A 943 -16.82 -32.14 17.97
N ASN A 944 -17.96 -32.10 17.27
CA ASN A 944 -18.48 -30.87 16.64
C ASN A 944 -18.79 -29.79 17.69
N THR A 945 -19.38 -30.16 18.83
CA THR A 945 -19.68 -29.24 19.93
C THR A 945 -18.40 -28.72 20.58
N TYR A 946 -17.44 -29.60 20.85
CA TYR A 946 -16.10 -29.24 21.33
C TYR A 946 -15.42 -28.26 20.38
N SER A 947 -15.42 -28.54 19.08
CA SER A 947 -14.84 -27.66 18.05
C SER A 947 -15.49 -26.27 18.01
N ARG A 948 -16.77 -26.16 18.39
CA ARG A 948 -17.50 -24.88 18.47
C ARG A 948 -17.14 -24.05 19.72
N PHE A 949 -17.00 -24.71 20.88
CA PHE A 949 -16.85 -24.03 22.18
C PHE A 949 -15.42 -23.92 22.67
N TRP A 950 -14.57 -24.92 22.44
CA TRP A 950 -13.21 -24.96 22.97
C TRP A 950 -12.33 -23.78 22.53
N PRO A 951 -12.34 -23.37 21.24
CA PRO A 951 -11.60 -22.18 20.82
C PRO A 951 -12.00 -20.91 21.58
N ARG A 952 -13.25 -20.84 22.08
CA ARG A 952 -13.74 -19.70 22.87
C ARG A 952 -13.18 -19.71 24.30
N VAL A 953 -13.09 -20.88 24.91
CA VAL A 953 -12.46 -21.04 26.22
C VAL A 953 -10.98 -20.66 26.13
N GLU A 954 -10.27 -21.15 25.11
CA GLU A 954 -8.88 -20.77 24.85
C GLU A 954 -8.72 -19.27 24.60
N ALA A 955 -9.62 -18.64 23.83
CA ALA A 955 -9.57 -17.20 23.57
C ALA A 955 -9.67 -16.37 24.87
N VAL A 956 -10.59 -16.74 25.77
CA VAL A 956 -10.75 -16.05 27.08
C VAL A 956 -9.51 -16.24 27.96
N LEU A 957 -8.94 -17.45 28.00
CA LEU A 957 -7.72 -17.73 28.78
C LEU A 957 -6.51 -16.95 28.24
N LYS A 958 -6.36 -16.89 26.91
CA LYS A 958 -5.32 -16.10 26.25
C LYS A 958 -5.48 -14.61 26.53
N GLU A 959 -6.70 -14.08 26.42
CA GLU A 959 -6.98 -12.66 26.74
C GLU A 959 -6.69 -12.34 28.21
N LYS A 960 -7.07 -13.24 29.12
CA LYS A 960 -6.74 -13.13 30.54
C LYS A 960 -5.23 -13.02 30.73
N LEU A 961 -4.46 -13.97 30.20
CA LEU A 961 -3.00 -13.99 30.29
C LEU A 961 -2.39 -12.69 29.76
N ARG A 962 -2.77 -12.28 28.54
CA ARG A 962 -2.27 -11.06 27.90
C ARG A 962 -2.51 -9.82 28.76
N LYS A 963 -3.75 -9.60 29.21
CA LYS A 963 -4.12 -8.40 29.97
C LYS A 963 -3.50 -8.40 31.37
N MET A 964 -3.36 -9.57 32.00
CA MET A 964 -2.64 -9.71 33.27
C MET A 964 -1.15 -9.40 33.12
N GLU A 965 -0.49 -9.90 32.07
CA GLU A 965 0.91 -9.57 31.77
C GLU A 965 1.11 -8.07 31.52
N HIS A 966 0.19 -7.44 30.77
CA HIS A 966 0.18 -6.01 30.54
C HIS A 966 0.08 -5.21 31.86
N MET A 967 -0.93 -5.51 32.69
CA MET A 967 -1.10 -4.88 33.99
C MET A 967 0.11 -5.11 34.91
N LYS A 968 0.74 -6.29 34.85
CA LYS A 968 1.97 -6.57 35.62
C LYS A 968 3.16 -5.77 35.09
N ARG A 969 3.29 -5.53 33.78
CA ARG A 969 4.43 -4.81 33.21
C ARG A 969 4.35 -3.30 33.42
N GLY A 970 3.13 -2.76 33.41
CA GLY A 970 2.87 -1.32 33.40
C GLY A 970 3.07 -0.72 32.01
N ASP A 971 2.84 0.60 31.88
CA ASP A 971 2.87 1.28 30.59
C ASP A 971 4.32 1.48 30.09
N GLU A 972 4.53 1.22 28.80
CA GLU A 972 5.81 1.47 28.13
C GLU A 972 5.84 2.90 27.58
N LEU A 973 6.43 3.81 28.36
CA LEU A 973 6.58 5.22 27.99
C LEU A 973 7.93 5.51 27.31
N PRO A 974 8.05 6.57 26.49
CA PRO A 974 9.31 6.99 25.87
C PRO A 974 10.45 7.18 26.87
N SER A 975 11.70 7.01 26.42
CA SER A 975 12.88 7.15 27.29
C SER A 975 12.94 8.53 27.95
N GLY A 976 13.13 8.56 29.28
CA GLY A 976 13.15 9.80 30.07
C GLY A 976 11.78 10.31 30.52
N VAL A 977 10.67 9.74 30.02
CA VAL A 977 9.31 10.07 30.46
C VAL A 977 8.90 9.14 31.60
N LEU A 978 8.47 9.72 32.72
CA LEU A 978 8.03 9.00 33.92
C LEU A 978 6.52 8.75 33.90
N GLU A 979 5.76 9.81 33.60
CA GLU A 979 4.31 9.82 33.51
C GLU A 979 3.87 10.67 32.31
N MET A 980 2.72 10.33 31.74
CA MET A 980 2.11 11.06 30.63
C MET A 980 0.61 11.19 30.89
N VAL A 981 0.06 12.38 30.71
CA VAL A 981 -1.39 12.61 30.75
C VAL A 981 -1.84 13.07 29.38
N LYS A 982 -2.92 12.45 28.88
CA LYS A 982 -3.63 12.84 27.66
C LYS A 982 -5.03 13.34 28.01
N VAL A 983 -5.41 14.47 27.45
CA VAL A 983 -6.72 15.09 27.58
C VAL A 983 -7.33 15.20 26.19
N TYR A 984 -8.53 14.65 26.02
CA TYR A 984 -9.26 14.73 24.76
C TYR A 984 -10.38 15.75 24.89
N VAL A 985 -10.38 16.76 24.02
CA VAL A 985 -11.37 17.83 24.00
C VAL A 985 -12.19 17.71 22.72
N ALA A 986 -13.52 17.67 22.85
CA ALA A 986 -14.43 17.65 21.73
C ALA A 986 -15.01 19.05 21.48
N THR A 987 -14.91 19.51 20.23
CA THR A 987 -15.47 20.77 19.76
C THR A 987 -16.55 20.50 18.74
N LYS A 988 -17.73 21.11 18.93
CA LYS A 988 -18.81 21.10 17.94
C LYS A 988 -18.64 22.32 17.04
N ARG A 989 -18.37 22.11 15.75
CA ARG A 989 -18.23 23.20 14.77
C ARG A 989 -19.49 23.29 13.92
N GLN A 990 -20.16 24.43 13.99
CA GLN A 990 -21.32 24.76 13.17
C GLN A 990 -20.88 25.50 11.91
N LEU A 991 -21.71 25.41 10.88
CA LEU A 991 -21.47 26.08 9.60
C LEU A 991 -21.46 27.60 9.78
N SER A 992 -20.44 28.26 9.21
CA SER A 992 -20.18 29.68 9.39
C SER A 992 -19.75 30.38 8.09
N VAL A 993 -19.82 31.71 8.08
CA VAL A 993 -19.34 32.52 6.94
C VAL A 993 -17.83 32.34 6.80
N GLY A 994 -17.37 32.07 5.58
CA GLY A 994 -15.98 31.74 5.28
C GLY A 994 -15.69 30.24 5.16
N ASP A 995 -16.62 29.37 5.60
CA ASP A 995 -16.47 27.94 5.37
C ASP A 995 -16.62 27.59 3.88
N LYS A 996 -15.90 26.56 3.45
CA LYS A 996 -15.89 26.07 2.07
C LYS A 996 -16.85 24.90 1.92
N MET A 997 -17.73 24.99 0.93
CA MET A 997 -18.61 23.90 0.50
C MET A 997 -18.30 23.49 -0.94
N ALA A 998 -18.62 22.26 -1.30
CA ALA A 998 -18.46 21.76 -2.65
C ALA A 998 -19.48 20.66 -2.98
N GLY A 999 -19.84 20.56 -4.26
CA GLY A 999 -20.58 19.42 -4.81
C GLY A 999 -19.64 18.37 -5.43
N ARG A 1000 -20.22 17.25 -5.88
CA ARG A 1000 -19.48 16.14 -6.52
C ARG A 1000 -18.96 16.48 -7.92
N HIS A 1001 -19.53 17.49 -8.55
CA HIS A 1001 -19.25 17.92 -9.93
C HIS A 1001 -18.13 18.99 -10.03
N GLY A 1002 -17.27 19.09 -9.01
CA GLY A 1002 -16.17 20.06 -8.98
C GLY A 1002 -16.59 21.53 -8.83
N ASN A 1003 -17.87 21.78 -8.52
CA ASN A 1003 -18.37 23.07 -8.08
C ASN A 1003 -17.95 23.29 -6.62
N LYS A 1004 -17.21 24.36 -6.36
CA LYS A 1004 -16.75 24.76 -5.03
C LYS A 1004 -17.18 26.19 -4.76
N GLY A 1005 -17.39 26.50 -3.50
CA GLY A 1005 -17.70 27.86 -3.10
C GLY A 1005 -17.45 28.12 -1.63
N VAL A 1006 -17.36 29.41 -1.30
CA VAL A 1006 -17.20 29.88 0.07
C VAL A 1006 -18.51 30.52 0.51
N ILE A 1007 -18.94 30.22 1.72
CA ILE A 1007 -20.17 30.82 2.27
C ILE A 1007 -19.92 32.30 2.48
N ALA A 1008 -20.63 33.14 1.72
CA ALA A 1008 -20.53 34.59 1.84
C ALA A 1008 -21.56 35.16 2.82
N ARG A 1009 -22.77 34.57 2.87
CA ARG A 1009 -23.83 35.04 3.74
C ARG A 1009 -24.77 33.92 4.19
N ILE A 1010 -25.19 34.01 5.44
CA ILE A 1010 -26.28 33.24 6.02
C ILE A 1010 -27.51 34.16 6.05
N VAL A 1011 -28.57 33.78 5.36
CA VAL A 1011 -29.78 34.59 5.14
C VAL A 1011 -30.93 34.03 5.99
N PRO A 1012 -31.73 34.88 6.66
CA PRO A 1012 -32.91 34.45 7.41
C PRO A 1012 -33.88 33.63 6.54
N GLU A 1013 -34.62 32.72 7.15
CA GLU A 1013 -35.52 31.79 6.43
C GLU A 1013 -36.60 32.54 5.64
N GLU A 1014 -37.08 33.67 6.17
CA GLU A 1014 -38.09 34.55 5.58
C GLU A 1014 -37.62 35.35 4.36
N ASP A 1015 -36.31 35.57 4.23
CA ASP A 1015 -35.71 36.30 3.11
C ASP A 1015 -35.31 35.36 1.97
N MET A 1016 -35.33 34.04 2.20
CA MET A 1016 -34.97 33.06 1.19
C MET A 1016 -36.08 32.91 0.13
N PRO A 1017 -35.73 32.72 -1.15
CA PRO A 1017 -36.69 32.26 -2.15
C PRO A 1017 -37.38 30.96 -1.71
N PHE A 1018 -38.65 30.80 -2.04
CA PHE A 1018 -39.47 29.67 -1.60
C PHE A 1018 -40.26 29.07 -2.78
N LEU A 1019 -40.63 27.79 -2.64
CA LEU A 1019 -41.51 27.07 -3.56
C LEU A 1019 -42.97 27.49 -3.38
N GLU A 1020 -43.87 27.11 -4.29
CA GLU A 1020 -45.29 27.51 -4.22
C GLU A 1020 -45.99 27.06 -2.92
N ASP A 1021 -45.52 25.99 -2.29
CA ASP A 1021 -46.01 25.47 -1.00
C ASP A 1021 -45.50 26.25 0.23
N GLY A 1022 -44.65 27.26 0.03
CA GLY A 1022 -44.01 28.06 1.08
C GLY A 1022 -42.70 27.47 1.61
N THR A 1023 -42.21 26.35 1.08
CA THR A 1023 -40.94 25.77 1.51
C THR A 1023 -39.76 26.63 1.03
N PRO A 1024 -38.92 27.18 1.95
CA PRO A 1024 -37.76 27.97 1.56
C PRO A 1024 -36.64 27.09 0.99
N VAL A 1025 -35.89 27.64 0.04
CA VAL A 1025 -34.67 27.04 -0.53
C VAL A 1025 -33.57 27.03 0.52
N ASP A 1026 -32.71 26.00 0.50
CA ASP A 1026 -31.60 25.87 1.46
C ASP A 1026 -30.34 26.60 1.00
N ILE A 1027 -30.01 26.50 -0.29
CA ILE A 1027 -28.77 27.04 -0.86
C ILE A 1027 -29.06 27.73 -2.21
N LEU A 1028 -28.48 28.91 -2.40
CA LEU A 1028 -28.48 29.61 -3.70
C LEU A 1028 -27.11 29.54 -4.34
N LEU A 1029 -27.08 29.01 -5.56
CA LEU A 1029 -25.87 28.92 -6.39
C LEU A 1029 -25.97 29.85 -7.60
N ASN A 1030 -24.81 30.33 -8.05
CA ASN A 1030 -24.74 31.18 -9.22
C ASN A 1030 -24.89 30.36 -10.52
N PRO A 1031 -25.90 30.62 -11.37
CA PRO A 1031 -26.08 29.90 -12.62
C PRO A 1031 -24.93 30.14 -13.61
N LEU A 1032 -24.24 31.28 -13.55
CA LEU A 1032 -23.18 31.65 -14.50
C LEU A 1032 -21.93 30.75 -14.38
N GLY A 1033 -21.76 30.09 -13.23
CA GLY A 1033 -20.65 29.17 -12.99
C GLY A 1033 -20.77 27.86 -13.77
N VAL A 1034 -21.97 27.47 -14.22
CA VAL A 1034 -22.19 26.17 -14.86
C VAL A 1034 -21.73 26.16 -16.33
N PRO A 1035 -22.15 27.10 -17.20
CA PRO A 1035 -21.77 27.07 -18.62
C PRO A 1035 -20.26 27.27 -18.82
N SER A 1036 -19.62 28.11 -18.00
CA SER A 1036 -18.19 28.40 -18.10
C SER A 1036 -17.31 27.22 -17.70
N ARG A 1037 -17.82 26.31 -16.86
CA ARG A 1037 -17.09 25.15 -16.32
C ARG A 1037 -17.49 23.83 -16.95
N MET A 1038 -18.55 23.82 -17.74
CA MET A 1038 -19.05 22.64 -18.44
C MET A 1038 -19.26 21.43 -17.51
N ASN A 1039 -19.79 21.66 -16.31
CA ASN A 1039 -20.19 20.63 -15.37
C ASN A 1039 -21.71 20.56 -15.26
N VAL A 1040 -22.33 20.15 -16.38
CA VAL A 1040 -23.79 20.09 -16.55
C VAL A 1040 -24.40 18.98 -15.70
N GLY A 1041 -23.60 17.99 -15.29
CA GLY A 1041 -24.04 16.90 -14.42
C GLY A 1041 -24.73 17.38 -13.14
N GLN A 1042 -24.31 18.51 -12.55
CA GLN A 1042 -24.95 19.05 -11.35
C GLN A 1042 -26.40 19.52 -11.58
N ILE A 1043 -26.74 19.96 -12.80
CA ILE A 1043 -28.10 20.36 -13.14
C ILE A 1043 -28.97 19.11 -13.29
N LEU A 1044 -28.46 18.08 -13.97
CA LEU A 1044 -29.14 16.79 -14.11
C LEU A 1044 -29.35 16.12 -12.74
N GLU A 1045 -28.36 16.19 -11.86
CA GLU A 1045 -28.45 15.75 -10.46
C GLU A 1045 -29.55 16.52 -9.71
N THR A 1046 -29.64 17.84 -9.90
CA THR A 1046 -30.66 18.68 -9.26
C THR A 1046 -32.07 18.31 -9.74
N HIS A 1047 -32.26 18.15 -11.05
CA HIS A 1047 -33.53 17.76 -11.66
C HIS A 1047 -34.01 16.38 -11.18
N LEU A 1048 -33.15 15.36 -11.28
CA LEU A 1048 -33.49 14.02 -10.84
C LEU A 1048 -33.65 13.95 -9.32
N GLY A 1049 -32.79 14.64 -8.57
CA GLY A 1049 -32.84 14.71 -7.11
C GLY A 1049 -34.13 15.31 -6.60
N TRP A 1050 -34.62 16.39 -7.22
CA TRP A 1050 -35.92 16.99 -6.89
C TRP A 1050 -37.06 16.01 -7.15
N ALA A 1051 -37.10 15.39 -8.34
CA ALA A 1051 -38.16 14.42 -8.68
C ALA A 1051 -38.18 13.23 -7.72
N MET A 1052 -37.02 12.66 -7.41
CA MET A 1052 -36.90 11.54 -6.46
C MET A 1052 -37.23 11.95 -5.03
N MET A 1053 -36.90 13.18 -4.61
CA MET A 1053 -37.25 13.71 -3.30
C MET A 1053 -38.77 13.79 -3.11
N VAL A 1054 -39.50 14.31 -4.12
CA VAL A 1054 -40.97 14.38 -4.12
C VAL A 1054 -41.59 12.98 -4.07
N LEU A 1055 -41.05 12.04 -4.85
CA LEU A 1055 -41.51 10.66 -4.90
C LEU A 1055 -41.11 9.81 -3.67
N GLY A 1056 -40.20 10.30 -2.82
CA GLY A 1056 -39.67 9.55 -1.67
C GLY A 1056 -38.76 8.37 -2.04
N GLN A 1057 -38.15 8.42 -3.23
CA GLN A 1057 -37.31 7.38 -3.82
C GLN A 1057 -35.83 7.78 -3.83
N GLN A 1058 -34.93 6.80 -3.99
CA GLN A 1058 -33.51 7.02 -4.28
C GLN A 1058 -33.21 6.54 -5.69
N ALA A 1059 -32.55 7.36 -6.49
CA ALA A 1059 -32.10 6.98 -7.82
C ALA A 1059 -30.69 6.38 -7.77
N ILE A 1060 -30.46 5.29 -8.49
CA ILE A 1060 -29.13 4.80 -8.83
C ILE A 1060 -28.86 5.13 -10.29
N THR A 1061 -27.90 6.03 -10.53
CA THR A 1061 -27.43 6.45 -11.86
C THR A 1061 -25.92 6.19 -11.97
N PRO A 1062 -25.53 5.02 -12.52
CA PRO A 1062 -24.12 4.68 -12.72
C PRO A 1062 -23.39 5.62 -13.68
N VAL A 1063 -22.09 5.73 -13.50
CA VAL A 1063 -21.19 6.42 -14.44
C VAL A 1063 -21.22 5.72 -15.81
N PHE A 1064 -21.41 6.48 -16.89
CA PHE A 1064 -21.49 6.00 -18.28
C PHE A 1064 -22.64 5.01 -18.60
N ASP A 1065 -23.55 4.75 -17.65
CA ASP A 1065 -24.73 3.88 -17.82
C ASP A 1065 -25.90 4.37 -16.95
N GLY A 1066 -26.07 5.69 -16.90
CA GLY A 1066 -27.02 6.38 -16.04
C GLY A 1066 -28.37 6.68 -16.69
N ALA A 1067 -29.18 7.45 -15.96
CA ALA A 1067 -30.47 7.95 -16.44
C ALA A 1067 -30.30 8.88 -17.65
N THR A 1068 -31.17 8.73 -18.65
CA THR A 1068 -31.24 9.64 -19.80
C THR A 1068 -32.12 10.85 -19.51
N GLU A 1069 -31.97 11.91 -20.30
CA GLU A 1069 -32.81 13.12 -20.18
C GLU A 1069 -34.31 12.79 -20.26
N GLU A 1070 -34.73 11.92 -21.18
CA GLU A 1070 -36.13 11.48 -21.31
C GLU A 1070 -36.64 10.78 -20.04
N GLU A 1071 -35.81 9.95 -19.41
CA GLU A 1071 -36.14 9.26 -18.16
C GLU A 1071 -36.24 10.24 -16.99
N ILE A 1072 -35.40 11.29 -16.98
CA ILE A 1072 -35.45 12.37 -15.99
C ILE A 1072 -36.73 13.21 -16.17
N PHE A 1073 -37.07 13.62 -17.40
CA PHE A 1073 -38.30 14.35 -17.68
C PHE A 1073 -39.54 13.55 -17.28
N LYS A 1074 -39.55 12.25 -17.57
CA LYS A 1074 -40.63 11.37 -17.11
C LYS A 1074 -40.73 11.32 -15.58
N ALA A 1075 -39.60 11.23 -14.87
CA ALA A 1075 -39.59 11.26 -13.42
C ALA A 1075 -40.10 12.61 -12.86
N ILE A 1076 -39.77 13.72 -13.53
CA ILE A 1076 -40.30 15.05 -13.21
C ILE A 1076 -41.81 15.10 -13.41
N ASP A 1077 -42.32 14.57 -14.52
CA ASP A 1077 -43.77 14.52 -14.78
C ASP A 1077 -44.51 13.65 -13.74
N GLU A 1078 -43.93 12.51 -13.37
CA GLU A 1078 -44.42 11.65 -12.29
C GLU A 1078 -44.45 12.39 -10.94
N ALA A 1079 -43.39 13.16 -10.63
CA ALA A 1079 -43.32 13.97 -9.41
C ALA A 1079 -44.33 15.12 -9.42
N ASN A 1080 -44.47 15.84 -10.54
CA ASN A 1080 -45.46 16.90 -10.72
C ASN A 1080 -46.89 16.38 -10.58
N ALA A 1081 -47.16 15.14 -10.99
CA ALA A 1081 -48.47 14.51 -10.82
C ALA A 1081 -48.75 14.05 -9.36
N ALA A 1082 -47.72 13.96 -8.52
CA ALA A 1082 -47.82 13.54 -7.12
C ALA A 1082 -48.01 14.72 -6.14
N ILE A 1083 -47.70 15.94 -6.57
CA ILE A 1083 -47.94 17.21 -5.87
C ILE A 1083 -49.34 17.71 -6.26
#